data_AF-A0AAD8UJX4-F1
#
_entry.id   AF-A0AAD8UJX4-F1
#
_cell.length_a   1.000
_cell.length_b   1.000
_cell.length_c   1.000
_cell.angle_alpha   90.00
_cell.angle_beta   90.00
_cell.angle_gamma   90.00
#
_symmetry.space_group_name_H-M   'P 1'
#
loop_
_entity.id
_entity.type
_entity.pdbx_description
1 polymer ?
#
loop_
_entity_poly.entity_id
_entity_poly.type
_entity_poly.pdbx_seq_one_letter_code
_entity_poly.pdbx_strand_id
1 'polypeptide(L)'
;MATQVLIAHTGQRLQVDTTQFSALDDLKAWIARQTSIPAHQVVALTAQGRSVKLQTLHQETEIYIYDIRISQPNSPNAASSPKSELPLPKRYAVPNAPNYIGNIRVLSEWQALYKERQAWARGIVDDSARMTAEIQERYSEMDVMVKCLDAAVANLEISVKQIEPKYAELKKWVEPALGEYEQLAENWEHYLTVARSVPISAAMVRFMTSRDLKKKTTTLEDLIEIDTAKKSGRLAPTSLKKFTTKATDLEKAAKMMYGGLEQLIGDFDSLVGRSALSHSGEAQQLLQDVEAVAKKIETDYHIVLEYQDTQPNVLQASRTAENHTSRLIPSLKKRSAEMDDMLLYVTQARNAISADSISFMRNITEITTLHSSVKNQINVLNQAEDDMTTFDYLRLIHQLPYMYASFVSEAVRRREWSDKIKTDSSTLANEMALFQDEESKRRRKWHKMVGSMYGSDKTEANVLGLEVNLLGEEETWPSMVKRDLEEFLEHLQKQQAEVDIIEDVMKLVNELSSPTKQQSKRLKAFKNGSVHEAALGRSGLMIRGDDELLRSLQDDKSKLENKLKTAESRVRRLEDLLHRQSAASRPGIGGLFGHERNDSTNSVRSTATVDDHRRSAGNSEALLQRIQQLEGELNARRASDQSEALAKRVQQLESELEKRQSSNDAEVQQRIQHLESELNAEKEKSTAFEKDLSVRATAHDDVKDRMEEANSTKKELLENMEALQREFVEERKSLENEIKGLKARIEDTEDEIENF
;
A
#
# COMPACT_ATOMS: atom_id res chain seq x y z
N MET A 1 -21.26 -40.32 7.38
CA MET A 1 -22.48 -39.91 6.65
C MET A 1 -22.20 -40.09 5.17
N ALA A 2 -23.20 -40.16 4.29
CA ALA A 2 -22.92 -40.15 2.85
C ALA A 2 -22.53 -38.72 2.42
N THR A 3 -21.32 -38.56 1.90
CA THR A 3 -20.86 -37.33 1.24
C THR A 3 -21.57 -37.22 -0.10
N GLN A 4 -22.01 -36.01 -0.47
CA GLN A 4 -22.61 -35.75 -1.77
C GLN A 4 -21.53 -35.33 -2.78
N VAL A 5 -21.61 -35.89 -3.98
CA VAL A 5 -20.75 -35.58 -5.12
C VAL A 5 -21.61 -34.87 -6.17
N LEU A 6 -21.20 -33.66 -6.53
CA LEU A 6 -22.01 -32.68 -7.25
C LEU A 6 -21.34 -32.32 -8.58
N ILE A 7 -22.06 -32.42 -9.70
CA ILE A 7 -21.48 -32.28 -11.05
C ILE A 7 -21.87 -30.95 -11.69
N ALA A 8 -20.88 -30.10 -11.96
CA ALA A 8 -21.06 -28.70 -12.34
C ALA A 8 -21.88 -28.46 -13.62
N HIS A 9 -21.77 -29.35 -14.61
CA HIS A 9 -22.40 -29.15 -15.91
C HIS A 9 -23.78 -29.82 -16.03
N THR A 10 -23.95 -31.04 -15.48
CA THR A 10 -25.24 -31.75 -15.53
C THR A 10 -26.19 -31.39 -14.40
N GLY A 11 -25.70 -30.84 -13.28
CA GLY A 11 -26.49 -30.62 -12.06
C GLY A 11 -26.74 -31.88 -11.23
N GLN A 12 -26.12 -33.02 -11.61
CA GLN A 12 -26.38 -34.31 -10.97
C GLN A 12 -25.80 -34.41 -9.56
N ARG A 13 -26.53 -35.11 -8.68
CA ARG A 13 -26.17 -35.43 -7.30
C ARG A 13 -25.91 -36.93 -7.17
N LEU A 14 -24.70 -37.32 -6.79
CA LEU A 14 -24.31 -38.70 -6.51
C LEU A 14 -24.03 -38.84 -5.01
N GLN A 15 -24.48 -39.93 -4.39
CA GLN A 15 -24.18 -40.21 -2.97
C GLN A 15 -23.01 -41.18 -2.84
N VAL A 16 -22.07 -40.86 -1.95
CA VAL A 16 -20.79 -41.55 -1.80
C VAL A 16 -20.46 -41.77 -0.33
N ASP A 17 -19.99 -42.97 0.00
CA ASP A 17 -19.34 -43.24 1.27
C ASP A 17 -17.83 -43.06 1.10
N THR A 18 -17.31 -41.94 1.62
CA THR A 18 -15.89 -41.55 1.47
C THR A 18 -14.92 -42.46 2.20
N THR A 19 -15.39 -43.30 3.13
CA THR A 19 -14.55 -44.27 3.87
C THR A 19 -14.02 -45.41 2.99
N GLN A 20 -14.52 -45.55 1.76
CA GLN A 20 -14.20 -46.64 0.84
C GLN A 20 -12.96 -46.36 -0.06
N PHE A 21 -12.32 -45.20 0.06
CA PHE A 21 -11.21 -44.78 -0.82
C PHE A 21 -9.87 -44.67 -0.08
N SER A 22 -8.87 -45.40 -0.57
CA SER A 22 -7.48 -45.34 -0.10
C SER A 22 -6.67 -44.19 -0.71
N ALA A 23 -7.05 -43.72 -1.90
CA ALA A 23 -6.41 -42.66 -2.65
C ALA A 23 -7.44 -41.70 -3.28
N LEU A 24 -7.03 -40.45 -3.52
CA LEU A 24 -7.87 -39.48 -4.24
C LEU A 24 -8.18 -39.95 -5.68
N ASP A 25 -7.28 -40.73 -6.29
CA ASP A 25 -7.48 -41.26 -7.63
C ASP A 25 -8.43 -42.48 -7.65
N ASP A 26 -8.64 -43.16 -6.52
CA ASP A 26 -9.72 -44.17 -6.39
C ASP A 26 -11.10 -43.49 -6.50
N LEU A 27 -11.26 -42.34 -5.85
CA LEU A 27 -12.45 -41.50 -5.94
C LEU A 27 -12.68 -41.01 -7.38
N LYS A 28 -11.63 -40.48 -8.04
CA LYS A 28 -11.71 -40.08 -9.47
C LYS A 28 -12.04 -41.26 -10.39
N ALA A 29 -11.52 -42.45 -10.12
CA ALA A 29 -11.83 -43.66 -10.87
C ALA A 29 -13.28 -44.14 -10.63
N TRP A 30 -13.83 -43.93 -9.43
CA TRP A 30 -15.25 -44.16 -9.14
C TRP A 30 -16.15 -43.16 -9.87
N ILE A 31 -15.80 -41.86 -9.83
CA ILE A 31 -16.47 -40.79 -10.59
C ILE A 31 -16.49 -41.15 -12.09
N ALA A 32 -15.37 -41.60 -12.64
CA ALA A 32 -15.24 -42.01 -14.04
C ALA A 32 -15.94 -43.32 -14.42
N ARG A 33 -16.57 -44.02 -13.46
CA ARG A 33 -17.46 -45.17 -13.71
C ARG A 33 -18.94 -44.80 -13.63
N GLN A 34 -19.29 -43.82 -12.78
CA GLN A 34 -20.67 -43.32 -12.64
C GLN A 34 -21.01 -42.20 -13.64
N THR A 35 -19.99 -41.57 -14.23
CA THR A 35 -20.11 -40.42 -15.14
C THR A 35 -19.33 -40.68 -16.42
N SER A 36 -19.59 -39.90 -17.47
CA SER A 36 -18.83 -39.92 -18.72
C SER A 36 -17.50 -39.13 -18.65
N ILE A 37 -17.01 -38.78 -17.46
CA ILE A 37 -15.83 -37.93 -17.22
C ILE A 37 -14.59 -38.80 -16.94
N PRO A 38 -13.54 -38.79 -17.79
CA PRO A 38 -12.31 -39.52 -17.51
C PRO A 38 -11.61 -39.02 -16.24
N ALA A 39 -11.10 -39.95 -15.43
CA ALA A 39 -10.51 -39.64 -14.12
C ALA A 39 -9.38 -38.58 -14.15
N HIS A 40 -8.65 -38.46 -15.26
CA HIS A 40 -7.57 -37.47 -15.45
C HIS A 40 -8.07 -36.07 -15.83
N GLN A 41 -9.36 -35.90 -16.09
CA GLN A 41 -10.03 -34.63 -16.42
C GLN A 41 -10.96 -34.15 -15.31
N VAL A 42 -11.03 -34.87 -14.17
CA VAL A 42 -11.79 -34.51 -12.98
C VAL A 42 -11.01 -33.52 -12.12
N VAL A 43 -11.51 -32.29 -12.01
CA VAL A 43 -11.18 -31.39 -10.89
C VAL A 43 -12.21 -31.64 -9.77
N ALA A 44 -11.74 -31.80 -8.55
CA ALA A 44 -12.58 -31.95 -7.36
C ALA A 44 -12.27 -30.83 -6.35
N LEU A 45 -13.28 -30.04 -6.00
CA LEU A 45 -13.20 -28.93 -5.04
C LEU A 45 -14.08 -29.20 -3.80
N THR A 46 -13.68 -28.62 -2.67
CA THR A 46 -14.45 -28.47 -1.43
C THR A 46 -15.42 -27.30 -1.54
N ALA A 47 -16.40 -27.17 -0.64
CA ALA A 47 -17.30 -26.01 -0.56
C ALA A 47 -16.58 -24.65 -0.35
N GLN A 48 -15.32 -24.66 0.09
CA GLN A 48 -14.49 -23.46 0.29
C GLN A 48 -13.56 -23.15 -0.89
N GLY A 49 -13.86 -23.66 -2.09
CA GLY A 49 -13.05 -23.41 -3.29
C GLY A 49 -11.60 -23.90 -3.19
N ARG A 50 -11.35 -25.03 -2.51
CA ARG A 50 -10.02 -25.62 -2.37
C ARG A 50 -10.00 -27.00 -3.02
N SER A 51 -8.88 -27.38 -3.64
CA SER A 51 -8.72 -28.73 -4.20
C SER A 51 -8.79 -29.79 -3.09
N VAL A 52 -9.64 -30.80 -3.27
CA VAL A 52 -9.86 -31.87 -2.27
C VAL A 52 -8.56 -32.61 -1.98
N LYS A 53 -8.23 -32.79 -0.69
CA LYS A 53 -7.10 -33.60 -0.23
C LYS A 53 -7.60 -34.81 0.52
N LEU A 54 -6.86 -35.93 0.46
CA LEU A 54 -7.22 -37.16 1.16
C LEU A 54 -7.46 -36.96 2.68
N GLN A 55 -6.71 -36.03 3.29
CA GLN A 55 -6.84 -35.64 4.69
C GLN A 55 -8.17 -34.93 5.01
N THR A 56 -8.74 -34.16 4.07
CA THR A 56 -10.02 -33.46 4.27
C THR A 56 -11.21 -34.25 3.74
N LEU A 57 -11.01 -35.23 2.84
CA LEU A 57 -12.06 -36.03 2.20
C LEU A 57 -13.08 -36.67 3.17
N HIS A 58 -12.64 -37.00 4.39
CA HIS A 58 -13.48 -37.59 5.45
C HIS A 58 -14.24 -36.55 6.30
N GLN A 59 -13.97 -35.26 6.08
CA GLN A 59 -14.59 -34.11 6.75
C GLN A 59 -15.57 -33.36 5.82
N GLU A 60 -15.37 -33.42 4.51
CA GLU A 60 -16.25 -32.77 3.51
C GLU A 60 -17.62 -33.48 3.42
N THR A 61 -18.71 -32.70 3.51
CA THR A 61 -20.08 -33.16 3.28
C THR A 61 -20.49 -33.09 1.80
N GLU A 62 -19.90 -32.18 1.04
CA GLU A 62 -20.17 -31.96 -0.39
C GLU A 62 -18.85 -31.80 -1.17
N ILE A 63 -18.76 -32.41 -2.34
CA ILE A 63 -17.59 -32.37 -3.25
C ILE A 63 -18.07 -31.95 -4.64
N TYR A 64 -17.49 -30.87 -5.17
CA TYR A 64 -17.90 -30.25 -6.44
C TYR A 64 -16.95 -30.67 -7.56
N ILE A 65 -17.52 -31.12 -8.69
CA ILE A 65 -16.81 -31.78 -9.80
C ILE A 65 -16.95 -31.02 -11.11
N TYR A 66 -15.82 -30.87 -11.78
CA TYR A 66 -15.69 -30.22 -13.07
C TYR A 66 -14.94 -31.12 -14.05
N ASP A 67 -15.35 -31.07 -15.32
CA ASP A 67 -14.71 -31.76 -16.43
C ASP A 67 -13.90 -30.77 -17.25
N ILE A 68 -12.57 -30.93 -17.24
CA ILE A 68 -11.63 -30.04 -17.95
C ILE A 68 -11.89 -30.01 -19.46
N ARG A 69 -12.52 -31.04 -20.06
CA ARG A 69 -12.86 -31.02 -21.50
C ARG A 69 -13.87 -29.92 -21.85
N ILE A 70 -14.74 -29.57 -20.92
CA ILE A 70 -15.85 -28.63 -21.18
C ILE A 70 -15.33 -27.19 -21.30
N SER A 71 -14.24 -26.86 -20.60
CA SER A 71 -13.56 -25.58 -20.74
C SER A 71 -12.59 -25.50 -21.92
N GLN A 72 -12.35 -26.60 -22.64
CA GLN A 72 -11.59 -26.56 -23.89
C GLN A 72 -12.47 -26.10 -25.06
N PRO A 73 -11.92 -25.35 -26.04
CA PRO A 73 -12.62 -25.08 -27.29
C PRO A 73 -12.78 -26.39 -28.08
N ASN A 74 -13.96 -26.61 -28.65
CA ASN A 74 -14.25 -27.81 -29.45
C ASN A 74 -13.36 -27.88 -30.69
N SER A 75 -12.30 -28.68 -30.64
CA SER A 75 -11.53 -29.08 -31.83
C SER A 75 -12.45 -29.85 -32.79
N PRO A 76 -12.36 -29.63 -34.12
CA PRO A 76 -13.25 -30.27 -35.09
C PRO A 76 -13.16 -31.81 -35.14
N ASN A 77 -12.11 -32.40 -34.56
CA ASN A 77 -11.95 -33.86 -34.42
C ASN A 77 -12.15 -34.36 -32.96
N ALA A 78 -12.54 -33.51 -32.01
CA ALA A 78 -12.87 -33.96 -30.66
C ALA A 78 -14.25 -34.65 -30.64
N ALA A 79 -14.39 -35.70 -29.84
CA ALA A 79 -15.70 -36.30 -29.58
C ALA A 79 -16.65 -35.23 -29.02
N SER A 80 -17.87 -35.17 -29.53
CA SER A 80 -18.82 -34.10 -29.24
C SER A 80 -18.94 -33.85 -27.73
N SER A 81 -18.73 -32.60 -27.32
CA SER A 81 -18.94 -32.13 -25.95
C SER A 81 -20.24 -32.70 -25.37
N PRO A 82 -20.23 -33.24 -24.13
CA PRO A 82 -21.38 -33.95 -23.58
C PRO A 82 -22.63 -33.08 -23.66
N LYS A 83 -23.74 -33.65 -24.15
CA LYS A 83 -25.01 -32.92 -24.33
C LYS A 83 -25.59 -32.58 -22.96
N SER A 84 -25.16 -31.43 -22.44
CA SER A 84 -25.56 -30.92 -21.14
C SER A 84 -27.00 -30.44 -21.13
N GLU A 85 -27.49 -29.95 -22.27
CA GLU A 85 -28.89 -29.56 -22.52
C GLU A 85 -29.84 -30.77 -22.47
N LEU A 86 -30.92 -30.64 -21.71
CA LEU A 86 -32.04 -31.59 -21.72
C LEU A 86 -33.02 -31.27 -22.86
N PRO A 87 -33.66 -32.28 -23.48
CA PRO A 87 -34.70 -32.04 -24.48
C PRO A 87 -35.89 -31.32 -23.83
N LEU A 88 -36.52 -30.39 -24.56
CA LEU A 88 -37.69 -29.69 -24.06
C LEU A 88 -38.85 -30.66 -23.81
N PRO A 89 -39.58 -30.52 -22.67
CA PRO A 89 -40.81 -31.25 -22.37
C PRO A 89 -41.80 -31.28 -23.54
N LYS A 90 -42.51 -32.40 -23.70
CA LYS A 90 -43.63 -32.49 -24.63
C LYS A 90 -44.83 -31.81 -24.01
N ARG A 91 -45.35 -30.77 -24.67
CA ARG A 91 -46.56 -30.02 -24.30
C ARG A 91 -47.67 -30.94 -23.77
N TYR A 92 -48.09 -30.73 -22.53
CA TYR A 92 -49.13 -31.50 -21.85
C TYR A 92 -50.51 -31.26 -22.49
N ALA A 93 -51.01 -32.28 -23.18
CA ALA A 93 -52.34 -32.25 -23.80
C ALA A 93 -53.43 -32.66 -22.79
N VAL A 94 -53.97 -31.68 -22.05
CA VAL A 94 -54.94 -31.93 -20.97
C VAL A 94 -56.13 -32.78 -21.45
N PRO A 95 -56.40 -33.96 -20.86
CA PRO A 95 -57.43 -34.88 -21.32
C PRO A 95 -58.82 -34.25 -21.48
N ASN A 96 -59.62 -34.76 -22.42
CA ASN A 96 -60.99 -34.31 -22.61
C ASN A 96 -61.86 -34.71 -21.40
N ALA A 97 -62.62 -33.74 -20.88
CA ALA A 97 -63.41 -33.92 -19.67
C ALA A 97 -64.73 -34.66 -19.98
N PRO A 98 -65.14 -35.63 -19.14
CA PRO A 98 -66.43 -36.31 -19.31
C PRO A 98 -67.61 -35.32 -19.24
N ASN A 99 -68.40 -35.30 -20.31
CA ASN A 99 -69.53 -34.38 -20.50
C ASN A 99 -70.69 -35.01 -21.30
N TYR A 100 -70.75 -36.33 -21.36
CA TYR A 100 -71.84 -37.08 -21.99
C TYR A 100 -72.83 -37.58 -20.94
N ILE A 101 -74.13 -37.53 -21.25
CA ILE A 101 -75.20 -38.12 -20.45
C ILE A 101 -76.31 -38.53 -21.42
N GLY A 102 -76.95 -39.69 -21.21
CA GLY A 102 -78.01 -40.21 -22.07
C GLY A 102 -79.38 -39.66 -21.69
N ASN A 103 -79.77 -39.82 -20.43
CA ASN A 103 -81.05 -39.40 -19.88
C ASN A 103 -80.90 -38.50 -18.66
N ILE A 104 -81.05 -37.20 -18.90
CA ILE A 104 -81.04 -36.10 -17.92
C ILE A 104 -81.99 -36.34 -16.72
N ARG A 105 -83.02 -37.18 -16.85
CA ARG A 105 -84.02 -37.45 -15.81
C ARG A 105 -83.65 -38.57 -14.83
N VAL A 106 -82.54 -39.30 -15.04
CA VAL A 106 -82.18 -40.50 -14.27
C VAL A 106 -80.99 -40.23 -13.36
N LEU A 107 -81.15 -40.39 -12.04
CA LEU A 107 -80.10 -40.07 -11.08
C LEU A 107 -78.82 -40.92 -11.24
N SER A 108 -78.95 -42.21 -11.63
CA SER A 108 -77.79 -43.09 -11.80
C SER A 108 -76.89 -42.68 -12.97
N GLU A 109 -77.42 -42.01 -14.01
CA GLU A 109 -76.60 -41.47 -15.10
C GLU A 109 -75.81 -40.22 -14.68
N TRP A 110 -76.39 -39.39 -13.81
CA TRP A 110 -75.62 -38.34 -13.14
C TRP A 110 -74.53 -38.94 -12.26
N GLN A 111 -74.84 -39.93 -11.42
CA GLN A 111 -73.83 -40.61 -10.58
C GLN A 111 -72.69 -41.22 -11.40
N ALA A 112 -72.97 -41.77 -12.60
CA ALA A 112 -71.94 -42.23 -13.53
C ALA A 112 -71.07 -41.06 -14.06
N LEU A 113 -71.68 -39.98 -14.56
CA LEU A 113 -70.96 -38.79 -15.05
C LEU A 113 -70.07 -38.15 -13.96
N TYR A 114 -70.53 -38.08 -12.72
CA TYR A 114 -69.72 -37.59 -11.60
C TYR A 114 -68.55 -38.51 -11.26
N LYS A 115 -68.74 -39.82 -11.31
CA LYS A 115 -67.66 -40.81 -11.12
C LYS A 115 -66.59 -40.71 -12.21
N GLU A 116 -67.00 -40.53 -13.47
CA GLU A 116 -66.06 -40.27 -14.57
C GLU A 116 -65.32 -38.94 -14.40
N ARG A 117 -66.01 -37.87 -13.96
CA ARG A 117 -65.40 -36.57 -13.66
C ARG A 117 -64.43 -36.61 -12.48
N GLN A 118 -64.71 -37.39 -11.43
CA GLN A 118 -63.78 -37.64 -10.33
C GLN A 118 -62.51 -38.35 -10.86
N ALA A 119 -62.66 -39.40 -11.66
CA ALA A 119 -61.53 -40.13 -12.24
C ALA A 119 -60.67 -39.24 -13.16
N TRP A 120 -61.31 -38.41 -14.00
CA TRP A 120 -60.63 -37.42 -14.84
C TRP A 120 -59.88 -36.35 -14.02
N ALA A 121 -60.53 -35.80 -12.98
CA ALA A 121 -59.92 -34.78 -12.11
C ALA A 121 -58.73 -35.36 -11.32
N ARG A 122 -58.84 -36.61 -10.86
CA ARG A 122 -57.75 -37.33 -10.19
C ARG A 122 -56.57 -37.58 -11.13
N GLY A 123 -56.83 -38.00 -12.38
CA GLY A 123 -55.77 -38.13 -13.39
C GLY A 123 -55.01 -36.82 -13.62
N ILE A 124 -55.70 -35.67 -13.60
CA ILE A 124 -55.02 -34.35 -13.68
C ILE A 124 -54.20 -34.04 -12.42
N VAL A 125 -54.63 -34.42 -11.22
CA VAL A 125 -53.79 -34.31 -10.00
C VAL A 125 -52.56 -35.19 -10.11
N ASP A 126 -52.72 -36.47 -10.51
CA ASP A 126 -51.63 -37.43 -10.66
C ASP A 126 -50.63 -36.98 -11.75
N ASP A 127 -51.09 -36.31 -12.81
CA ASP A 127 -50.27 -35.73 -13.88
C ASP A 127 -49.56 -34.43 -13.43
N SER A 128 -50.27 -33.52 -12.75
CA SER A 128 -49.68 -32.33 -12.15
C SER A 128 -48.62 -32.66 -11.09
N ALA A 129 -48.86 -33.67 -10.24
CA ALA A 129 -47.88 -34.08 -9.24
C ALA A 129 -46.55 -34.54 -9.85
N ARG A 130 -46.58 -35.20 -11.03
CA ARG A 130 -45.36 -35.54 -11.77
C ARG A 130 -44.68 -34.32 -12.37
N MET A 131 -45.44 -33.38 -12.94
CA MET A 131 -44.87 -32.12 -13.45
C MET A 131 -44.23 -31.28 -12.33
N THR A 132 -44.84 -31.19 -11.14
CA THR A 132 -44.25 -30.53 -9.97
C THR A 132 -42.97 -31.23 -9.51
N ALA A 133 -42.91 -32.57 -9.52
CA ALA A 133 -41.71 -33.32 -9.19
C ALA A 133 -40.57 -33.09 -10.21
N GLU A 134 -40.87 -33.07 -11.51
CA GLU A 134 -39.89 -32.71 -12.55
C GLU A 134 -39.41 -31.27 -12.41
N ILE A 135 -40.29 -30.30 -12.11
CA ILE A 135 -39.92 -28.90 -11.83
C ILE A 135 -38.96 -28.82 -10.65
N GLN A 136 -39.24 -29.52 -9.54
CA GLN A 136 -38.35 -29.56 -8.37
C GLN A 136 -37.00 -30.23 -8.67
N GLU A 137 -36.97 -31.29 -9.49
CA GLU A 137 -35.72 -31.90 -9.94
C GLU A 137 -34.88 -30.88 -10.73
N ARG A 138 -35.45 -30.20 -11.74
CA ARG A 138 -34.73 -29.18 -12.55
C ARG A 138 -34.21 -28.03 -11.69
N TYR A 139 -34.98 -27.55 -10.71
CA TYR A 139 -34.49 -26.57 -9.74
C TYR A 139 -33.34 -27.09 -8.88
N SER A 140 -33.39 -28.36 -8.48
CA SER A 140 -32.30 -29.01 -7.74
C SER A 140 -31.03 -29.19 -8.59
N GLU A 141 -31.16 -29.37 -9.91
CA GLU A 141 -30.02 -29.36 -10.85
C GLU A 141 -29.42 -27.94 -10.96
N MET A 142 -30.25 -26.90 -11.08
CA MET A 142 -29.81 -25.50 -11.16
C MET A 142 -29.04 -25.07 -9.89
N ASP A 143 -29.56 -25.41 -8.71
CA ASP A 143 -28.88 -25.22 -7.41
C ASP A 143 -27.49 -25.85 -7.38
N VAL A 144 -27.33 -27.06 -7.94
CA VAL A 144 -26.04 -27.75 -8.03
C VAL A 144 -25.09 -27.06 -9.01
N MET A 145 -25.57 -26.65 -10.18
CA MET A 145 -24.73 -25.92 -11.16
C MET A 145 -24.19 -24.63 -10.54
N VAL A 146 -25.05 -23.83 -9.89
CA VAL A 146 -24.66 -22.57 -9.26
C VAL A 146 -23.67 -22.76 -8.10
N LYS A 147 -23.90 -23.72 -7.19
CA LYS A 147 -22.94 -24.04 -6.12
C LYS A 147 -21.60 -24.56 -6.64
N CYS A 148 -21.61 -25.31 -7.73
CA CYS A 148 -20.38 -25.70 -8.40
C CYS A 148 -19.65 -24.47 -8.98
N LEU A 149 -20.36 -23.55 -9.64
CA LEU A 149 -19.73 -22.33 -10.16
C LEU A 149 -19.13 -21.48 -9.04
N ASP A 150 -19.86 -21.27 -7.94
CA ASP A 150 -19.39 -20.57 -6.74
C ASP A 150 -18.04 -21.11 -6.25
N ALA A 151 -17.96 -22.42 -5.97
CA ALA A 151 -16.72 -23.06 -5.53
C ALA A 151 -15.58 -22.97 -6.57
N ALA A 152 -15.88 -22.87 -7.87
CA ALA A 152 -14.87 -22.70 -8.92
C ALA A 152 -14.35 -21.26 -9.03
N VAL A 153 -15.24 -20.27 -8.90
CA VAL A 153 -14.89 -18.84 -8.83
C VAL A 153 -14.06 -18.57 -7.58
N ALA A 154 -14.48 -19.07 -6.41
CA ALA A 154 -13.72 -18.98 -5.17
C ALA A 154 -12.32 -19.62 -5.27
N ASN A 155 -12.18 -20.77 -5.94
CA ASN A 155 -10.87 -21.39 -6.18
C ASN A 155 -9.96 -20.50 -7.06
N LEU A 156 -10.51 -19.87 -8.10
CA LEU A 156 -9.78 -18.95 -8.95
C LEU A 156 -9.35 -17.70 -8.17
N GLU A 157 -10.27 -17.09 -7.41
CA GLU A 157 -10.02 -15.91 -6.56
C GLU A 157 -8.91 -16.19 -5.54
N ILE A 158 -8.98 -17.32 -4.82
CA ILE A 158 -7.96 -17.79 -3.88
C ILE A 158 -6.60 -17.96 -4.58
N SER A 159 -6.58 -18.40 -5.84
CA SER A 159 -5.32 -18.57 -6.59
C SER A 159 -4.71 -17.22 -7.00
N VAL A 160 -5.53 -16.26 -7.43
CA VAL A 160 -5.09 -14.92 -7.84
C VAL A 160 -4.55 -14.12 -6.65
N LYS A 161 -5.27 -14.13 -5.51
CA LYS A 161 -4.85 -13.49 -4.25
C LYS A 161 -3.53 -14.03 -3.68
N GLN A 162 -3.08 -15.21 -4.08
CA GLN A 162 -1.76 -15.75 -3.69
C GLN A 162 -0.58 -15.16 -4.50
N ILE A 163 -0.83 -14.59 -5.68
CA ILE A 163 0.20 -13.94 -6.51
C ILE A 163 0.19 -12.42 -6.31
N GLU A 164 -0.98 -11.83 -6.04
CA GLU A 164 -1.19 -10.42 -5.76
C GLU A 164 -0.10 -9.72 -4.93
N PRO A 165 0.30 -10.18 -3.72
CA PRO A 165 1.34 -9.51 -2.93
C PRO A 165 2.71 -9.50 -3.62
N LYS A 166 3.07 -10.59 -4.33
CA LYS A 166 4.35 -10.69 -5.05
C LYS A 166 4.37 -9.81 -6.30
N TYR A 167 3.24 -9.68 -6.96
CA TYR A 167 3.08 -8.76 -8.09
C TYR A 167 3.13 -7.29 -7.63
N ALA A 168 2.49 -6.96 -6.50
CA ALA A 168 2.52 -5.61 -5.93
C ALA A 168 3.93 -5.21 -5.46
N GLU A 169 4.64 -6.11 -4.78
CA GLU A 169 6.04 -5.92 -4.37
C GLU A 169 6.96 -5.74 -5.59
N LEU A 170 6.85 -6.61 -6.60
CA LEU A 170 7.63 -6.48 -7.83
C LEU A 170 7.32 -5.17 -8.57
N LYS A 171 6.04 -4.78 -8.69
CA LYS A 171 5.66 -3.52 -9.35
C LYS A 171 6.28 -2.31 -8.63
N LYS A 172 6.27 -2.29 -7.29
CA LYS A 172 6.88 -1.22 -6.48
C LYS A 172 8.41 -1.10 -6.71
N TRP A 173 9.09 -2.19 -7.07
CA TRP A 173 10.52 -2.17 -7.40
C TRP A 173 10.80 -1.83 -8.88
N VAL A 174 10.01 -2.37 -9.82
CA VAL A 174 10.21 -2.16 -11.27
C VAL A 174 10.11 -0.69 -11.67
N GLU A 175 9.21 0.08 -11.07
CA GLU A 175 8.98 1.50 -11.41
C GLU A 175 10.20 2.40 -11.13
N PRO A 176 10.80 2.44 -9.92
CA PRO A 176 12.05 3.18 -9.69
C PRO A 176 13.25 2.56 -10.41
N ALA A 177 13.33 1.23 -10.53
CA ALA A 177 14.44 0.57 -11.24
C ALA A 177 14.48 0.94 -12.74
N LEU A 178 13.32 1.09 -13.39
CA LEU A 178 13.25 1.59 -14.77
C LEU A 178 13.83 3.01 -14.89
N GLY A 179 13.52 3.91 -13.95
CA GLY A 179 14.06 5.27 -13.94
C GLY A 179 15.58 5.32 -13.72
N GLU A 180 16.10 4.51 -12.78
CA GLU A 180 17.55 4.36 -12.56
C GLU A 180 18.26 3.82 -13.81
N TYR A 181 17.70 2.79 -14.45
CA TYR A 181 18.29 2.17 -15.65
C TYR A 181 18.21 3.07 -16.90
N GLU A 182 17.18 3.92 -17.01
CA GLU A 182 17.07 4.93 -18.06
C GLU A 182 18.13 6.03 -17.87
N GLN A 183 18.25 6.58 -16.65
CA GLN A 183 19.30 7.56 -16.31
C GLN A 183 20.71 7.01 -16.55
N LEU A 184 21.00 5.78 -16.10
CA LEU A 184 22.30 5.13 -16.34
C LEU A 184 22.55 4.88 -17.84
N ALA A 185 21.53 4.53 -18.62
CA ALA A 185 21.65 4.27 -20.06
C ALA A 185 21.83 5.54 -20.90
N GLU A 186 21.33 6.69 -20.45
CA GLU A 186 21.56 8.00 -21.09
C GLU A 186 22.89 8.63 -20.66
N ASN A 187 23.19 8.66 -19.36
CA ASN A 187 24.27 9.49 -18.80
C ASN A 187 25.64 8.80 -18.70
N TRP A 188 25.80 7.50 -19.00
CA TRP A 188 27.08 6.80 -18.86
C TRP A 188 28.24 7.42 -19.68
N GLU A 189 27.96 8.06 -20.82
CA GLU A 189 29.00 8.79 -21.57
C GLU A 189 29.46 10.07 -20.85
N HIS A 190 28.57 10.74 -20.11
CA HIS A 190 28.90 11.85 -19.21
C HIS A 190 29.70 11.35 -18.00
N TYR A 191 29.26 10.28 -17.33
CA TYR A 191 29.99 9.71 -16.19
C TYR A 191 31.42 9.26 -16.57
N LEU A 192 31.60 8.64 -17.75
CA LEU A 192 32.94 8.33 -18.28
C LEU A 192 33.74 9.57 -18.68
N THR A 193 33.09 10.68 -19.03
CA THR A 193 33.76 11.95 -19.35
C THR A 193 34.24 12.66 -18.08
N VAL A 194 33.42 12.69 -17.02
CA VAL A 194 33.82 13.12 -15.68
C VAL A 194 34.94 12.24 -15.13
N ALA A 195 34.85 10.92 -15.28
CA ALA A 195 35.90 9.99 -14.86
C ALA A 195 37.23 10.22 -15.61
N ARG A 196 37.19 10.72 -16.85
CA ARG A 196 38.38 11.11 -17.63
C ARG A 196 38.97 12.45 -17.22
N SER A 197 38.15 13.43 -16.84
CA SER A 197 38.60 14.80 -16.60
C SER A 197 39.03 15.07 -15.15
N VAL A 198 38.57 14.26 -14.19
CA VAL A 198 38.93 14.39 -12.77
C VAL A 198 40.26 13.66 -12.46
N PRO A 199 41.32 14.38 -12.02
CA PRO A 199 42.59 13.79 -11.63
C PRO A 199 42.52 13.17 -10.23
N ILE A 200 43.29 12.09 -10.01
CA ILE A 200 43.38 11.39 -8.72
C ILE A 200 44.81 10.96 -8.37
N SER A 201 45.05 10.67 -7.09
CA SER A 201 46.35 10.24 -6.59
C SER A 201 46.75 8.85 -7.11
N ALA A 202 47.88 8.78 -7.82
CA ALA A 202 48.43 7.51 -8.33
C ALA A 202 48.75 6.50 -7.22
N ALA A 203 49.04 6.97 -6.00
CA ALA A 203 49.23 6.12 -4.82
C ALA A 203 47.90 5.48 -4.37
N MET A 204 46.80 6.22 -4.44
CA MET A 204 45.47 5.70 -4.13
C MET A 204 44.98 4.70 -5.18
N VAL A 205 45.28 4.91 -6.47
CA VAL A 205 44.95 3.92 -7.51
C VAL A 205 45.69 2.60 -7.30
N ARG A 206 46.98 2.66 -6.97
CA ARG A 206 47.79 1.47 -6.62
C ARG A 206 47.20 0.74 -5.42
N PHE A 207 46.77 1.46 -4.40
CA PHE A 207 46.10 0.90 -3.22
C PHE A 207 44.77 0.22 -3.57
N MET A 208 43.84 0.93 -4.24
CA MET A 208 42.51 0.43 -4.55
C MET A 208 42.46 -0.71 -5.58
N THR A 209 43.48 -0.86 -6.43
CA THR A 209 43.46 -1.83 -7.56
C THR A 209 44.61 -2.82 -7.59
N SER A 210 45.65 -2.64 -6.77
CA SER A 210 46.96 -3.30 -6.90
C SER A 210 47.67 -3.13 -8.26
N ARG A 211 47.20 -2.21 -9.13
CA ARG A 211 47.78 -1.98 -10.47
C ARG A 211 48.87 -0.89 -10.42
N ASP A 212 50.10 -1.26 -10.75
CA ASP A 212 51.29 -0.38 -10.67
C ASP A 212 51.39 0.59 -11.86
N LEU A 213 50.60 1.68 -11.82
CA LEU A 213 50.53 2.64 -12.91
C LEU A 213 51.80 3.51 -13.02
N LYS A 214 52.36 3.55 -14.24
CA LYS A 214 53.55 4.35 -14.62
C LYS A 214 53.20 5.67 -15.33
N LYS A 215 51.92 6.04 -15.39
CA LYS A 215 51.44 7.32 -15.93
C LYS A 215 51.84 8.48 -15.00
N LYS A 216 52.13 9.66 -15.56
CA LYS A 216 52.44 10.89 -14.79
C LYS A 216 51.19 11.63 -14.32
N THR A 217 50.03 11.29 -14.89
CA THR A 217 48.70 11.79 -14.53
C THR A 217 47.76 10.59 -14.51
N THR A 218 47.11 10.36 -13.37
CA THR A 218 46.10 9.32 -13.16
C THR A 218 44.73 9.96 -12.97
N THR A 219 43.69 9.35 -13.52
CA THR A 219 42.31 9.87 -13.49
C THR A 219 41.35 8.80 -12.96
N LEU A 220 40.12 9.17 -12.61
CA LEU A 220 39.10 8.20 -12.16
C LEU A 220 38.89 7.05 -13.18
N GLU A 221 39.05 7.29 -14.48
CA GLU A 221 39.01 6.23 -15.52
C GLU A 221 40.05 5.11 -15.28
N ASP A 222 41.20 5.39 -14.67
CA ASP A 222 42.23 4.38 -14.36
C ASP A 222 41.80 3.34 -13.29
N LEU A 223 40.69 3.59 -12.58
CA LEU A 223 40.09 2.64 -11.64
C LEU A 223 39.13 1.63 -12.31
N ILE A 224 38.71 1.88 -13.56
CA ILE A 224 37.65 1.11 -14.25
C ILE A 224 38.24 0.35 -15.46
N GLU A 225 37.68 -0.82 -15.79
CA GLU A 225 37.98 -1.47 -17.06
C GLU A 225 37.19 -0.81 -18.19
N ILE A 226 37.88 0.03 -18.97
CA ILE A 226 37.32 0.93 -19.99
C ILE A 226 36.55 0.18 -21.08
N ASP A 227 37.06 -0.99 -21.51
CA ASP A 227 36.42 -1.77 -22.57
C ASP A 227 35.16 -2.49 -22.05
N THR A 228 35.17 -2.93 -20.80
CA THR A 228 33.98 -3.43 -20.09
C THR A 228 32.93 -2.32 -19.94
N ALA A 229 33.34 -1.11 -19.55
CA ALA A 229 32.45 0.06 -19.46
C ALA A 229 31.78 0.38 -20.80
N LYS A 230 32.56 0.48 -21.89
CA LYS A 230 32.05 0.74 -23.24
C LYS A 230 31.19 -0.40 -23.79
N LYS A 231 31.44 -1.65 -23.36
CA LYS A 231 30.61 -2.81 -23.71
C LYS A 231 29.26 -2.74 -22.99
N SER A 232 29.25 -2.50 -21.68
CA SER A 232 28.01 -2.38 -20.89
C SER A 232 27.17 -1.17 -21.35
N GLY A 233 27.77 0.00 -21.54
CA GLY A 233 27.06 1.19 -22.04
C GLY A 233 26.42 1.00 -23.42
N ARG A 234 27.06 0.24 -24.32
CA ARG A 234 26.48 -0.12 -25.63
C ARG A 234 25.37 -1.17 -25.55
N LEU A 235 25.37 -2.01 -24.52
CA LEU A 235 24.34 -3.02 -24.30
C LEU A 235 23.14 -2.45 -23.52
N ALA A 236 23.35 -1.47 -22.64
CA ALA A 236 22.35 -0.94 -21.72
C ALA A 236 21.05 -0.48 -22.42
N PRO A 237 21.03 0.27 -23.54
CA PRO A 237 19.78 0.60 -24.24
C PRO A 237 19.02 -0.63 -24.77
N THR A 238 19.74 -1.72 -25.07
CA THR A 238 19.13 -2.99 -25.50
C THR A 238 18.59 -3.80 -24.32
N SER A 239 19.33 -3.85 -23.20
CA SER A 239 18.90 -4.50 -21.95
C SER A 239 17.73 -3.74 -21.31
N LEU A 240 17.76 -2.40 -21.27
CA LEU A 240 16.66 -1.53 -20.88
C LEU A 240 15.41 -1.86 -21.68
N LYS A 241 15.48 -1.80 -23.02
CA LYS A 241 14.34 -2.12 -23.88
C LYS A 241 13.78 -3.53 -23.64
N LYS A 242 14.61 -4.54 -23.41
CA LYS A 242 14.15 -5.89 -23.01
C LYS A 242 13.43 -5.86 -21.67
N PHE A 243 14.00 -5.22 -20.66
CA PHE A 243 13.46 -5.13 -19.31
C PHE A 243 12.12 -4.37 -19.29
N THR A 244 12.03 -3.21 -19.95
CA THR A 244 10.78 -2.47 -20.18
C THR A 244 9.74 -3.34 -20.88
N THR A 245 10.11 -4.06 -21.94
CA THR A 245 9.17 -4.96 -22.65
C THR A 245 8.63 -6.04 -21.71
N LYS A 246 9.51 -6.78 -21.01
CA LYS A 246 9.14 -7.79 -20.00
C LYS A 246 8.19 -7.21 -18.94
N ALA A 247 8.49 -6.01 -18.43
CA ALA A 247 7.67 -5.32 -17.43
C ALA A 247 6.28 -4.94 -17.98
N THR A 248 6.19 -4.38 -19.19
CA THR A 248 4.91 -4.03 -19.82
C THR A 248 4.07 -5.24 -20.18
N ASP A 249 4.68 -6.35 -20.61
CA ASP A 249 4.00 -7.61 -20.88
C ASP A 249 3.46 -8.26 -19.59
N LEU A 250 4.22 -8.21 -18.49
CA LEU A 250 3.74 -8.63 -17.17
C LEU A 250 2.59 -7.74 -16.70
N GLU A 251 2.70 -6.42 -16.77
CA GLU A 251 1.65 -5.51 -16.30
C GLU A 251 0.36 -5.69 -17.11
N LYS A 252 0.48 -5.91 -18.43
CA LYS A 252 -0.66 -6.22 -19.31
C LYS A 252 -1.29 -7.57 -18.97
N ALA A 253 -0.50 -8.64 -18.79
CA ALA A 253 -1.01 -9.96 -18.44
C ALA A 253 -1.70 -9.94 -17.05
N ALA A 254 -1.14 -9.21 -16.09
CA ALA A 254 -1.73 -9.01 -14.77
C ALA A 254 -3.04 -8.21 -14.86
N LYS A 255 -3.08 -7.09 -15.60
CA LYS A 255 -4.33 -6.33 -15.84
C LYS A 255 -5.43 -7.17 -16.48
N MET A 256 -5.09 -8.01 -17.45
CA MET A 256 -6.04 -8.96 -18.07
C MET A 256 -6.52 -10.03 -17.07
N MET A 257 -5.64 -10.54 -16.22
CA MET A 257 -6.00 -11.53 -15.18
C MET A 257 -6.95 -10.95 -14.12
N TYR A 258 -6.66 -9.76 -13.56
CA TYR A 258 -7.51 -9.14 -12.54
C TYR A 258 -8.85 -8.67 -13.12
N GLY A 259 -8.85 -7.95 -14.26
CA GLY A 259 -10.08 -7.51 -14.91
C GLY A 259 -10.95 -8.68 -15.39
N GLY A 260 -10.34 -9.78 -15.83
CA GLY A 260 -11.04 -11.02 -16.14
C GLY A 260 -11.70 -11.67 -14.92
N LEU A 261 -11.05 -11.65 -13.76
CA LEU A 261 -11.64 -12.11 -12.49
C LEU A 261 -12.78 -11.21 -12.01
N GLU A 262 -12.61 -9.89 -12.07
CA GLU A 262 -13.66 -8.92 -11.73
C GLU A 262 -14.90 -9.09 -12.62
N GLN A 263 -14.71 -9.24 -13.94
CA GLN A 263 -15.80 -9.51 -14.86
C GLN A 263 -16.47 -10.86 -14.56
N LEU A 264 -15.70 -11.92 -14.30
CA LEU A 264 -16.22 -13.25 -13.98
C LEU A 264 -17.11 -13.23 -12.72
N ILE A 265 -16.71 -12.46 -11.69
CA ILE A 265 -17.50 -12.30 -10.46
C ILE A 265 -18.79 -11.51 -10.77
N GLY A 266 -18.72 -10.41 -11.52
CA GLY A 266 -19.91 -9.64 -11.91
C GLY A 266 -20.89 -10.43 -12.80
N ASP A 267 -20.37 -11.25 -13.73
CA ASP A 267 -21.17 -12.16 -14.55
C ASP A 267 -21.83 -13.24 -13.67
N PHE A 268 -21.13 -13.74 -12.63
CA PHE A 268 -21.66 -14.73 -11.68
C PHE A 268 -22.74 -14.14 -10.75
N ASP A 269 -22.52 -12.95 -10.18
CA ASP A 269 -23.53 -12.21 -9.41
C ASP A 269 -24.79 -11.94 -10.27
N SER A 270 -24.58 -11.62 -11.56
CA SER A 270 -25.67 -11.48 -12.54
C SER A 270 -26.42 -12.80 -12.76
N LEU A 271 -25.74 -13.95 -12.80
CA LEU A 271 -26.36 -15.28 -12.90
C LEU A 271 -27.21 -15.60 -11.66
N VAL A 272 -26.65 -15.40 -10.47
CA VAL A 272 -27.32 -15.65 -9.17
C VAL A 272 -28.51 -14.72 -8.96
N GLY A 273 -28.40 -13.47 -9.42
CA GLY A 273 -29.47 -12.46 -9.35
C GLY A 273 -30.68 -12.72 -10.27
N ARG A 274 -30.63 -13.71 -11.17
CA ARG A 274 -31.79 -14.05 -12.03
C ARG A 274 -32.88 -14.72 -11.20
N SER A 275 -34.10 -14.19 -11.26
CA SER A 275 -35.22 -14.63 -10.39
C SER A 275 -35.62 -16.10 -10.52
N ALA A 276 -35.17 -16.80 -11.57
CA ALA A 276 -35.53 -18.19 -11.87
C ALA A 276 -35.53 -19.10 -10.63
N LEU A 277 -34.48 -19.04 -9.79
CA LEU A 277 -34.34 -19.86 -8.57
C LEU A 277 -35.39 -19.54 -7.48
N SER A 278 -35.91 -18.31 -7.42
CA SER A 278 -36.87 -17.88 -6.40
C SER A 278 -38.28 -18.48 -6.59
N HIS A 279 -38.65 -18.82 -7.82
CA HIS A 279 -39.98 -19.33 -8.18
C HIS A 279 -40.21 -20.82 -7.79
N SER A 280 -39.23 -21.49 -7.18
CA SER A 280 -39.28 -22.92 -6.83
C SER A 280 -40.49 -23.32 -5.96
N GLY A 281 -40.98 -22.42 -5.09
CA GLY A 281 -42.17 -22.66 -4.27
C GLY A 281 -43.50 -22.59 -5.01
N GLU A 282 -43.57 -21.91 -6.16
CA GLU A 282 -44.83 -21.63 -6.87
C GLU A 282 -45.43 -22.90 -7.49
N ALA A 283 -44.59 -23.83 -7.95
CA ALA A 283 -45.02 -25.12 -8.48
C ALA A 283 -45.77 -25.98 -7.45
N GLN A 284 -45.40 -25.87 -6.17
CA GLN A 284 -46.06 -26.58 -5.07
C GLN A 284 -47.38 -25.92 -4.68
N GLN A 285 -47.45 -24.58 -4.73
CA GLN A 285 -48.69 -23.84 -4.52
C GLN A 285 -49.70 -24.15 -5.61
N LEU A 286 -49.29 -24.15 -6.88
CA LEU A 286 -50.14 -24.48 -8.02
C LEU A 286 -50.66 -25.92 -7.95
N LEU A 287 -49.86 -26.87 -7.45
CA LEU A 287 -50.32 -28.25 -7.19
C LEU A 287 -51.41 -28.30 -6.12
N GLN A 288 -51.22 -27.64 -4.97
CA GLN A 288 -52.25 -27.54 -3.92
C GLN A 288 -53.55 -26.90 -4.46
N ASP A 289 -53.42 -25.94 -5.38
CA ASP A 289 -54.53 -25.26 -6.01
C ASP A 289 -55.27 -26.16 -7.04
N VAL A 290 -54.56 -27.09 -7.70
CA VAL A 290 -55.16 -28.16 -8.52
C VAL A 290 -55.87 -29.19 -7.64
N GLU A 291 -55.21 -29.69 -6.59
CA GLU A 291 -55.76 -30.60 -5.58
C GLU A 291 -57.05 -30.06 -4.95
N ALA A 292 -57.08 -28.78 -4.58
CA ALA A 292 -58.25 -28.15 -3.97
C ALA A 292 -59.50 -28.17 -4.88
N VAL A 293 -59.34 -28.02 -6.20
CA VAL A 293 -60.46 -28.07 -7.15
C VAL A 293 -60.86 -29.51 -7.47
N ALA A 294 -59.89 -30.42 -7.60
CA ALA A 294 -60.17 -31.85 -7.78
C ALA A 294 -60.91 -32.44 -6.55
N LYS A 295 -60.47 -32.08 -5.34
CA LYS A 295 -61.14 -32.43 -4.08
C LYS A 295 -62.56 -31.88 -3.99
N LYS A 296 -62.85 -30.71 -4.58
CA LYS A 296 -64.22 -30.22 -4.68
C LYS A 296 -65.10 -31.11 -5.58
N ILE A 297 -64.59 -31.52 -6.75
CA ILE A 297 -65.29 -32.46 -7.66
C ILE A 297 -65.56 -33.79 -6.94
N GLU A 298 -64.61 -34.27 -6.13
CA GLU A 298 -64.77 -35.46 -5.28
C GLU A 298 -65.82 -35.28 -4.18
N THR A 299 -65.84 -34.16 -3.44
CA THR A 299 -66.90 -33.91 -2.46
C THR A 299 -68.27 -33.76 -3.12
N ASP A 300 -68.35 -33.12 -4.28
CA ASP A 300 -69.60 -32.97 -5.03
C ASP A 300 -70.11 -34.34 -5.54
N TYR A 301 -69.21 -35.29 -5.88
CA TYR A 301 -69.57 -36.68 -6.21
C TYR A 301 -70.09 -37.44 -4.99
N HIS A 302 -69.43 -37.35 -3.84
CA HIS A 302 -69.90 -37.99 -2.60
C HIS A 302 -71.30 -37.50 -2.19
N ILE A 303 -71.56 -36.19 -2.28
CA ILE A 303 -72.88 -35.62 -2.03
C ILE A 303 -73.95 -36.17 -3.01
N VAL A 304 -73.59 -36.36 -4.29
CA VAL A 304 -74.50 -36.92 -5.32
C VAL A 304 -74.72 -38.44 -5.16
N LEU A 305 -73.86 -39.17 -4.45
CA LEU A 305 -74.10 -40.56 -4.04
C LEU A 305 -75.12 -40.68 -2.90
N GLU A 306 -75.21 -39.68 -2.01
CA GLU A 306 -76.16 -39.66 -0.89
C GLU A 306 -77.60 -39.28 -1.29
N TYR A 307 -77.79 -38.76 -2.51
CA TYR A 307 -79.11 -38.38 -3.03
C TYR A 307 -80.01 -39.59 -3.29
N GLN A 308 -81.25 -39.51 -2.81
CA GLN A 308 -82.35 -40.41 -3.20
C GLN A 308 -82.90 -40.03 -4.58
N ASP A 309 -83.38 -41.00 -5.36
CA ASP A 309 -83.92 -40.79 -6.71
C ASP A 309 -85.27 -40.05 -6.69
N THR A 310 -85.18 -38.71 -6.66
CA THR A 310 -86.32 -37.81 -6.64
C THR A 310 -86.05 -36.61 -7.55
N GLN A 311 -87.10 -36.08 -8.18
CA GLN A 311 -86.99 -34.95 -9.11
C GLN A 311 -86.25 -33.71 -8.56
N PRO A 312 -86.43 -33.24 -7.30
CA PRO A 312 -85.62 -32.12 -6.79
C PRO A 312 -84.12 -32.46 -6.70
N ASN A 313 -83.76 -33.69 -6.31
CA ASN A 313 -82.36 -34.11 -6.21
C ASN A 313 -81.70 -34.21 -7.60
N VAL A 314 -82.42 -34.68 -8.61
CA VAL A 314 -81.95 -34.70 -10.01
C VAL A 314 -81.71 -33.27 -10.53
N LEU A 315 -82.61 -32.32 -10.22
CA LEU A 315 -82.40 -30.90 -10.55
C LEU A 315 -81.21 -30.28 -9.80
N GLN A 316 -80.96 -30.69 -8.55
CA GLN A 316 -79.81 -30.25 -7.78
C GLN A 316 -78.48 -30.82 -8.34
N ALA A 317 -78.44 -32.11 -8.70
CA ALA A 317 -77.31 -32.73 -9.38
C ALA A 317 -77.00 -32.04 -10.73
N SER A 318 -78.03 -31.72 -11.52
CA SER A 318 -77.87 -30.98 -12.78
C SER A 318 -77.22 -29.60 -12.58
N ARG A 319 -77.62 -28.83 -11.55
CA ARG A 319 -77.04 -27.51 -11.24
C ARG A 319 -75.58 -27.59 -10.77
N THR A 320 -75.24 -28.59 -9.97
CA THR A 320 -73.84 -28.81 -9.56
C THR A 320 -73.00 -29.30 -10.76
N ALA A 321 -73.57 -30.09 -11.67
CA ALA A 321 -72.89 -30.52 -12.89
C ALA A 321 -72.66 -29.38 -13.89
N GLU A 322 -73.54 -28.38 -13.92
CA GLU A 322 -73.34 -27.10 -14.61
C GLU A 322 -72.19 -26.29 -13.99
N ASN A 323 -72.06 -26.25 -12.66
CA ASN A 323 -70.92 -25.62 -11.95
C ASN A 323 -69.59 -26.30 -12.32
N HIS A 324 -69.59 -27.63 -12.45
CA HIS A 324 -68.44 -28.40 -12.92
C HIS A 324 -68.05 -28.01 -14.34
N THR A 325 -68.98 -28.02 -15.29
CA THR A 325 -68.72 -27.70 -16.71
C THR A 325 -68.30 -26.24 -16.91
N SER A 326 -68.93 -25.29 -16.21
CA SER A 326 -68.71 -23.85 -16.38
C SER A 326 -67.51 -23.29 -15.62
N ARG A 327 -67.13 -23.89 -14.48
CA ARG A 327 -66.11 -23.34 -13.58
C ARG A 327 -65.00 -24.32 -13.20
N LEU A 328 -65.33 -25.50 -12.67
CA LEU A 328 -64.29 -26.37 -12.08
C LEU A 328 -63.42 -27.05 -13.15
N ILE A 329 -64.03 -27.58 -14.21
CA ILE A 329 -63.33 -28.21 -15.34
C ILE A 329 -62.43 -27.18 -16.07
N PRO A 330 -62.90 -25.97 -16.45
CA PRO A 330 -62.03 -24.92 -16.99
C PRO A 330 -60.91 -24.49 -16.03
N SER A 331 -61.16 -24.41 -14.71
CA SER A 331 -60.15 -24.03 -13.73
C SER A 331 -59.04 -25.07 -13.60
N LEU A 332 -59.37 -26.37 -13.62
CA LEU A 332 -58.36 -27.45 -13.65
C LEU A 332 -57.55 -27.40 -14.94
N LYS A 333 -58.23 -27.28 -16.10
CA LYS A 333 -57.53 -27.17 -17.40
C LYS A 333 -56.54 -26.00 -17.41
N LYS A 334 -56.95 -24.81 -16.95
CA LYS A 334 -56.09 -23.62 -16.85
C LYS A 334 -54.87 -23.86 -15.96
N ARG A 335 -55.06 -24.32 -14.72
CA ARG A 335 -53.95 -24.56 -13.77
C ARG A 335 -52.98 -25.65 -14.26
N SER A 336 -53.49 -26.68 -14.92
CA SER A 336 -52.63 -27.73 -15.49
C SER A 336 -51.83 -27.25 -16.72
N ALA A 337 -52.30 -26.25 -17.47
CA ALA A 337 -51.55 -25.60 -18.53
C ALA A 337 -50.51 -24.60 -17.99
N GLU A 338 -50.85 -23.86 -16.93
CA GLU A 338 -49.90 -22.98 -16.21
C GLU A 338 -48.71 -23.78 -15.66
N MET A 339 -48.93 -25.05 -15.27
CA MET A 339 -47.88 -25.97 -14.82
C MET A 339 -47.00 -26.51 -15.97
N ASP A 340 -47.57 -26.73 -17.16
CA ASP A 340 -46.83 -27.10 -18.39
C ASP A 340 -45.94 -25.95 -18.89
N ASP A 341 -46.46 -24.72 -18.90
CA ASP A 341 -45.66 -23.52 -19.18
C ASP A 341 -44.54 -23.32 -18.15
N MET A 342 -44.79 -23.60 -16.86
CA MET A 342 -43.76 -23.55 -15.83
C MET A 342 -42.68 -24.62 -16.03
N LEU A 343 -43.05 -25.88 -16.30
CA LEU A 343 -42.10 -26.97 -16.57
C LEU A 343 -41.21 -26.66 -17.79
N LEU A 344 -41.76 -26.02 -18.83
CA LEU A 344 -41.02 -25.54 -19.98
C LEU A 344 -40.08 -24.38 -19.63
N TYR A 345 -40.56 -23.37 -18.91
CA TYR A 345 -39.73 -22.24 -18.45
C TYR A 345 -38.55 -22.73 -17.60
N VAL A 346 -38.78 -23.61 -16.63
CA VAL A 346 -37.71 -24.11 -15.74
C VAL A 346 -36.73 -24.99 -16.52
N THR A 347 -37.17 -25.80 -17.49
CA THR A 347 -36.24 -26.55 -18.34
C THR A 347 -35.40 -25.63 -19.23
N GLN A 348 -35.98 -24.56 -19.78
CA GLN A 348 -35.24 -23.54 -20.53
C GLN A 348 -34.23 -22.79 -19.66
N ALA A 349 -34.63 -22.37 -18.45
CA ALA A 349 -33.76 -21.71 -17.49
C ALA A 349 -32.60 -22.62 -17.04
N ARG A 350 -32.88 -23.90 -16.76
CA ARG A 350 -31.87 -24.92 -16.42
C ARG A 350 -30.89 -25.17 -17.58
N ASN A 351 -31.36 -25.20 -18.82
CA ASN A 351 -30.48 -25.31 -19.99
C ASN A 351 -29.65 -24.03 -20.21
N ALA A 352 -30.21 -22.84 -19.98
CA ALA A 352 -29.47 -21.59 -20.03
C ALA A 352 -28.36 -21.52 -18.96
N ILE A 353 -28.66 -21.90 -17.71
CA ILE A 353 -27.63 -22.00 -16.64
C ILE A 353 -26.57 -23.04 -17.01
N SER A 354 -26.95 -24.18 -17.61
CA SER A 354 -25.97 -25.19 -18.07
C SER A 354 -25.07 -24.66 -19.19
N ALA A 355 -25.60 -23.88 -20.14
CA ALA A 355 -24.82 -23.22 -21.19
C ALA A 355 -23.91 -22.11 -20.64
N ASP A 356 -24.43 -21.25 -19.76
CA ASP A 356 -23.65 -20.22 -19.07
C ASP A 356 -22.52 -20.87 -18.25
N SER A 357 -22.78 -21.99 -17.57
CA SER A 357 -21.77 -22.75 -16.81
C SER A 357 -20.59 -23.20 -17.69
N ILE A 358 -20.84 -23.58 -18.94
CA ILE A 358 -19.78 -23.91 -19.91
C ILE A 358 -18.94 -22.66 -20.24
N SER A 359 -19.57 -21.48 -20.32
CA SER A 359 -18.89 -20.19 -20.51
C SER A 359 -18.01 -19.82 -19.30
N PHE A 360 -18.56 -19.87 -18.07
CA PHE A 360 -17.79 -19.64 -16.85
C PHE A 360 -16.57 -20.57 -16.76
N MET A 361 -16.74 -21.87 -17.04
CA MET A 361 -15.62 -22.82 -17.01
C MET A 361 -14.51 -22.51 -18.02
N ARG A 362 -14.86 -21.95 -19.20
CA ARG A 362 -13.89 -21.46 -20.19
C ARG A 362 -13.14 -20.24 -19.68
N ASN A 363 -13.86 -19.23 -19.20
CA ASN A 363 -13.28 -17.99 -18.67
C ASN A 363 -12.35 -18.29 -17.47
N ILE A 364 -12.77 -19.16 -16.55
CA ILE A 364 -11.94 -19.65 -15.43
C ILE A 364 -10.64 -20.29 -15.93
N THR A 365 -10.71 -21.08 -17.00
CA THR A 365 -9.54 -21.74 -17.59
C THR A 365 -8.61 -20.74 -18.27
N GLU A 366 -9.15 -19.74 -18.98
CA GLU A 366 -8.37 -18.65 -19.57
C GLU A 366 -7.62 -17.86 -18.49
N ILE A 367 -8.33 -17.39 -17.45
CA ILE A 367 -7.72 -16.66 -16.32
C ILE A 367 -6.70 -17.54 -15.57
N THR A 368 -6.91 -18.86 -15.48
CA THR A 368 -5.92 -19.81 -14.91
C THR A 368 -4.64 -19.91 -15.76
N THR A 369 -4.74 -19.81 -17.09
CA THR A 369 -3.55 -19.75 -17.96
C THR A 369 -2.84 -18.38 -17.89
N LEU A 370 -3.59 -17.28 -17.78
CA LEU A 370 -3.03 -15.94 -17.50
C LEU A 370 -2.30 -15.90 -16.15
N HIS A 371 -2.90 -16.45 -15.08
CA HIS A 371 -2.28 -16.63 -13.76
C HIS A 371 -0.95 -17.38 -13.83
N SER A 372 -0.93 -18.48 -14.59
CA SER A 372 0.28 -19.26 -14.83
C SER A 372 1.33 -18.48 -15.62
N SER A 373 0.93 -17.65 -16.59
CA SER A 373 1.82 -16.76 -17.33
C SER A 373 2.42 -15.67 -16.45
N VAL A 374 1.58 -14.96 -15.69
CA VAL A 374 1.98 -13.91 -14.73
C VAL A 374 2.97 -14.47 -13.70
N LYS A 375 2.69 -15.66 -13.15
CA LYS A 375 3.60 -16.38 -12.23
C LYS A 375 4.98 -16.62 -12.86
N ASN A 376 5.02 -17.06 -14.12
CA ASN A 376 6.27 -17.33 -14.82
C ASN A 376 7.02 -16.04 -15.19
N GLN A 377 6.30 -14.98 -15.61
CA GLN A 377 6.88 -13.67 -15.91
C GLN A 377 7.50 -13.01 -14.67
N ILE A 378 6.85 -13.12 -13.50
CA ILE A 378 7.41 -12.68 -12.20
C ILE A 378 8.73 -13.41 -11.91
N ASN A 379 8.76 -14.73 -12.06
CA ASN A 379 9.99 -15.51 -11.85
C ASN A 379 11.11 -15.11 -12.83
N VAL A 380 10.78 -14.90 -14.11
CA VAL A 380 11.74 -14.52 -15.17
C VAL A 380 12.29 -13.09 -14.98
N LEU A 381 11.50 -12.16 -14.46
CA LEU A 381 11.99 -10.83 -14.08
C LEU A 381 12.91 -10.88 -12.86
N ASN A 382 12.57 -11.67 -11.85
CA ASN A 382 13.42 -11.89 -10.67
C ASN A 382 14.73 -12.64 -10.99
N GLN A 383 14.81 -13.32 -12.14
CA GLN A 383 15.99 -14.08 -12.60
C GLN A 383 16.76 -13.37 -13.74
N ALA A 384 16.52 -12.07 -13.98
CA ALA A 384 17.11 -11.33 -15.10
C ALA A 384 18.57 -10.87 -14.86
N GLU A 385 19.43 -11.75 -14.35
CA GLU A 385 20.81 -11.46 -13.92
C GLU A 385 21.68 -10.81 -15.03
N ASP A 386 21.53 -11.22 -16.29
CA ASP A 386 22.21 -10.62 -17.46
C ASP A 386 21.85 -9.13 -17.67
N ASP A 387 20.58 -8.76 -17.42
CA ASP A 387 20.15 -7.37 -17.53
C ASP A 387 20.69 -6.58 -16.31
N MET A 388 20.61 -7.14 -15.09
CA MET A 388 21.11 -6.51 -13.85
C MET A 388 22.61 -6.20 -13.90
N THR A 389 23.44 -7.20 -14.25
CA THR A 389 24.91 -7.07 -14.29
C THR A 389 25.41 -5.99 -15.26
N THR A 390 24.63 -5.68 -16.29
CA THR A 390 24.90 -4.56 -17.21
C THR A 390 24.76 -3.22 -16.50
N PHE A 391 23.69 -3.04 -15.71
CA PHE A 391 23.41 -1.81 -14.97
C PHE A 391 24.24 -1.67 -13.69
N ASP A 392 24.53 -2.76 -12.98
CA ASP A 392 25.45 -2.75 -11.83
C ASP A 392 26.83 -2.20 -12.20
N TYR A 393 27.34 -2.55 -13.38
CA TYR A 393 28.61 -2.02 -13.86
C TYR A 393 28.51 -0.53 -14.24
N LEU A 394 27.37 -0.05 -14.75
CA LEU A 394 27.16 1.39 -14.99
C LEU A 394 27.01 2.17 -13.67
N ARG A 395 26.32 1.58 -12.69
CA ARG A 395 26.17 2.12 -11.33
C ARG A 395 27.52 2.22 -10.61
N LEU A 396 28.44 1.27 -10.83
CA LEU A 396 29.81 1.37 -10.35
C LEU A 396 30.58 2.56 -10.97
N ILE A 397 30.35 2.88 -12.24
CA ILE A 397 30.96 4.06 -12.89
C ILE A 397 30.38 5.35 -12.30
N HIS A 398 29.06 5.40 -12.12
CA HIS A 398 28.34 6.51 -11.49
C HIS A 398 28.84 6.79 -10.06
N GLN A 399 28.91 5.76 -9.22
CA GLN A 399 29.30 5.88 -7.81
C GLN A 399 30.82 6.04 -7.61
N LEU A 400 31.66 5.87 -8.64
CA LEU A 400 33.12 5.92 -8.52
C LEU A 400 33.67 7.18 -7.83
N PRO A 401 33.17 8.42 -8.10
CA PRO A 401 33.72 9.61 -7.45
C PRO A 401 33.46 9.61 -5.93
N TYR A 402 32.30 9.13 -5.49
CA TYR A 402 31.98 8.94 -4.07
C TYR A 402 32.87 7.85 -3.45
N MET A 403 33.04 6.72 -4.15
CA MET A 403 33.92 5.64 -3.69
C MET A 403 35.35 6.16 -3.47
N TYR A 404 35.96 6.84 -4.45
CA TYR A 404 37.28 7.44 -4.30
C TYR A 404 37.32 8.47 -3.14
N ALA A 405 36.32 9.33 -3.01
CA ALA A 405 36.22 10.29 -1.91
C ALA A 405 36.19 9.61 -0.53
N SER A 406 35.50 8.47 -0.40
CA SER A 406 35.44 7.69 0.86
C SER A 406 36.79 7.06 1.23
N PHE A 407 37.55 6.57 0.25
CA PHE A 407 38.91 6.06 0.47
C PHE A 407 39.90 7.18 0.83
N VAL A 408 39.78 8.36 0.21
CA VAL A 408 40.60 9.53 0.56
C VAL A 408 40.23 10.10 1.93
N SER A 409 38.94 10.21 2.28
CA SER A 409 38.54 10.72 3.59
C SER A 409 38.99 9.78 4.72
N GLU A 410 38.83 8.47 4.58
CA GLU A 410 39.32 7.51 5.57
C GLU A 410 40.86 7.46 5.64
N ALA A 411 41.58 7.69 4.53
CA ALA A 411 43.04 7.84 4.53
C ALA A 411 43.49 9.08 5.33
N VAL A 412 42.86 10.23 5.10
CA VAL A 412 43.10 11.47 5.86
C VAL A 412 42.80 11.24 7.34
N ARG A 413 41.66 10.64 7.66
CA ARG A 413 41.24 10.32 9.03
C ARG A 413 42.23 9.40 9.74
N ARG A 414 42.66 8.30 9.10
CA ARG A 414 43.63 7.35 9.68
C ARG A 414 44.95 8.04 10.00
N ARG A 415 45.42 8.91 9.10
CA ARG A 415 46.61 9.72 9.32
C ARG A 415 46.43 10.69 10.49
N GLU A 416 45.37 11.49 10.51
CA GLU A 416 45.11 12.46 11.58
C GLU A 416 44.99 11.77 12.95
N TRP A 417 44.38 10.58 13.02
CA TRP A 417 44.35 9.76 14.22
C TRP A 417 45.73 9.19 14.60
N SER A 418 46.55 8.76 13.64
CA SER A 418 47.91 8.30 13.89
C SER A 418 48.81 9.43 14.41
N ASP A 419 48.80 10.59 13.75
CA ASP A 419 49.59 11.77 14.12
C ASP A 419 49.12 12.35 15.48
N LYS A 420 47.82 12.29 15.76
CA LYS A 420 47.29 12.58 17.10
C LYS A 420 47.75 11.57 18.15
N ILE A 421 47.66 10.26 17.92
CA ILE A 421 48.10 9.23 18.87
C ILE A 421 49.61 9.37 19.16
N LYS A 422 50.43 9.69 18.15
CA LYS A 422 51.85 10.02 18.33
C LYS A 422 52.04 11.26 19.21
N THR A 423 51.27 12.33 18.97
CA THR A 423 51.33 13.58 19.74
C THR A 423 50.88 13.38 21.20
N ASP A 424 49.72 12.77 21.42
CA ASP A 424 49.16 12.40 22.72
C ASP A 424 50.13 11.48 23.50
N SER A 425 50.78 10.52 22.83
CA SER A 425 51.78 9.64 23.45
C SER A 425 53.07 10.38 23.81
N SER A 426 53.53 11.31 22.96
CA SER A 426 54.72 12.11 23.23
C SER A 426 54.52 13.08 24.41
N THR A 427 53.33 13.68 24.54
CA THR A 427 53.00 14.56 25.67
C THR A 427 52.83 13.79 26.96
N LEU A 428 52.20 12.61 26.93
CA LEU A 428 52.18 11.65 28.04
C LEU A 428 53.59 11.27 28.50
N ALA A 429 54.48 10.88 27.58
CA ALA A 429 55.86 10.52 27.90
C ALA A 429 56.64 11.70 28.51
N ASN A 430 56.47 12.92 27.97
CA ASN A 430 57.12 14.12 28.48
C ASN A 430 56.65 14.49 29.90
N GLU A 431 55.34 14.48 30.19
CA GLU A 431 54.85 14.73 31.56
C GLU A 431 55.31 13.61 32.52
N MET A 432 55.31 12.35 32.11
CA MET A 432 55.84 11.25 32.94
C MET A 432 57.34 11.43 33.25
N ALA A 433 58.15 11.87 32.29
CA ALA A 433 59.56 12.19 32.52
C ALA A 433 59.74 13.37 33.49
N LEU A 434 58.86 14.39 33.44
CA LEU A 434 58.85 15.48 34.43
C LEU A 434 58.51 14.98 35.83
N PHE A 435 57.53 14.09 35.98
CA PHE A 435 57.21 13.47 37.28
C PHE A 435 58.35 12.56 37.79
N GLN A 436 59.02 11.83 36.90
CA GLN A 436 60.18 10.99 37.24
C GLN A 436 61.36 11.86 37.74
N ASP A 437 61.66 12.97 37.09
CA ASP A 437 62.69 13.91 37.55
C ASP A 437 62.27 14.62 38.85
N GLU A 438 61.03 15.09 38.98
CA GLU A 438 60.54 15.67 40.24
C GLU A 438 60.62 14.69 41.42
N GLU A 439 60.21 13.43 41.26
CA GLU A 439 60.35 12.41 42.29
C GLU A 439 61.83 12.08 42.54
N SER A 440 62.67 11.94 41.51
CA SER A 440 64.10 11.77 41.73
C SER A 440 64.70 12.93 42.54
N LYS A 441 64.20 14.16 42.37
CA LYS A 441 64.60 15.35 43.16
C LYS A 441 64.03 15.31 44.58
N ARG A 442 62.78 14.88 44.79
CA ARG A 442 62.17 14.70 46.12
C ARG A 442 62.89 13.60 46.91
N ARG A 443 63.13 12.44 46.28
CA ARG A 443 63.87 11.32 46.85
C ARG A 443 65.32 11.67 47.19
N ARG A 444 66.06 12.33 46.28
CA ARG A 444 67.42 12.84 46.57
C ARG A 444 67.43 13.84 47.73
N LYS A 445 66.39 14.67 47.90
CA LYS A 445 66.25 15.55 49.08
C LYS A 445 65.94 14.76 50.36
N TRP A 446 64.99 13.83 50.32
CA TRP A 446 64.65 12.98 51.47
C TRP A 446 65.82 12.10 51.91
N HIS A 447 66.54 11.49 50.97
CA HIS A 447 67.70 10.66 51.25
C HIS A 447 68.79 11.48 51.98
N LYS A 448 69.07 12.71 51.52
CA LYS A 448 70.00 13.64 52.19
C LYS A 448 69.56 14.12 53.58
N MET A 449 68.27 14.11 53.90
CA MET A 449 67.75 14.59 55.20
C MET A 449 67.46 13.48 56.22
N VAL A 450 67.06 12.29 55.76
CA VAL A 450 66.53 11.21 56.60
C VAL A 450 67.05 9.84 56.13
N GLY A 451 67.04 9.57 54.83
CA GLY A 451 67.43 8.26 54.29
C GLY A 451 68.88 7.87 54.60
N SER A 452 69.81 8.82 54.63
CA SER A 452 71.24 8.63 54.92
C SER A 452 71.53 8.03 56.32
N MET A 453 70.56 8.07 57.24
CA MET A 453 70.73 7.53 58.61
C MET A 453 70.19 6.09 58.79
N TYR A 454 69.30 5.60 57.91
CA TYR A 454 68.60 4.32 58.10
C TYR A 454 68.23 3.56 56.80
N GLY A 455 68.48 4.12 55.62
CA GLY A 455 68.12 3.55 54.32
C GLY A 455 69.28 2.87 53.60
N SER A 456 68.97 1.99 52.65
CA SER A 456 69.97 1.37 51.77
C SER A 456 70.27 2.26 50.56
N ASP A 457 71.55 2.41 50.19
CA ASP A 457 72.02 3.16 49.00
C ASP A 457 71.29 2.79 47.71
N LYS A 458 70.81 1.54 47.59
CA LYS A 458 70.05 1.06 46.42
C LYS A 458 68.72 1.79 46.20
N THR A 459 68.24 2.59 47.17
CA THR A 459 67.00 3.37 47.07
C THR A 459 67.07 4.56 46.11
N GLU A 460 68.26 5.08 45.78
CA GLU A 460 68.38 6.20 44.82
C GLU A 460 68.10 5.76 43.36
N ALA A 461 68.38 4.51 43.00
CA ALA A 461 68.47 4.08 41.60
C ALA A 461 67.13 3.74 40.91
N ASN A 462 66.11 3.30 41.66
CA ASN A 462 64.87 2.75 41.07
C ASN A 462 63.69 3.73 41.15
N VAL A 463 63.62 4.67 40.21
CA VAL A 463 62.44 5.53 40.00
C VAL A 463 61.66 5.00 38.79
N LEU A 464 60.41 4.56 39.02
CA LEU A 464 59.51 4.05 37.97
C LEU A 464 59.43 5.03 36.80
N GLY A 465 59.69 4.52 35.58
CA GLY A 465 59.47 5.23 34.32
C GLY A 465 58.30 4.60 33.54
N LEU A 466 57.80 5.31 32.54
CA LEU A 466 56.82 4.81 31.58
C LEU A 466 57.40 4.92 30.16
N GLU A 467 57.48 3.79 29.46
CA GLU A 467 57.78 3.74 28.03
C GLU A 467 56.48 3.49 27.26
N VAL A 468 56.21 4.29 26.23
CA VAL A 468 54.97 4.21 25.43
C VAL A 468 55.31 3.72 24.03
N ASN A 469 55.27 2.40 23.85
CA ASN A 469 55.50 1.76 22.55
C ASN A 469 54.20 1.68 21.75
N LEU A 470 54.15 2.37 20.61
CA LEU A 470 53.05 2.27 19.65
C LEU A 470 53.27 1.08 18.74
N LEU A 471 52.30 0.16 18.68
CA LEU A 471 52.35 -1.05 17.86
C LEU A 471 51.27 -1.01 16.78
N GLY A 472 51.65 -1.24 15.53
CA GLY A 472 50.73 -1.45 14.40
C GLY A 472 51.15 -0.74 13.11
N GLU A 473 51.63 -1.54 12.14
CA GLU A 473 51.68 -1.18 10.73
C GLU A 473 51.88 -2.48 9.92
N GLU A 474 50.88 -2.90 9.13
CA GLU A 474 51.03 -3.97 8.11
C GLU A 474 50.49 -3.57 6.71
N GLU A 475 49.81 -2.42 6.60
CA GLU A 475 49.38 -1.88 5.31
C GLU A 475 49.63 -0.36 5.27
N THR A 476 50.55 0.08 4.41
CA THR A 476 50.98 1.49 4.34
C THR A 476 50.01 2.30 3.48
N TRP A 477 48.98 2.86 4.12
CA TRP A 477 47.99 3.72 3.46
C TRP A 477 48.62 4.95 2.79
N PRO A 478 48.13 5.41 1.62
CA PRO A 478 48.62 6.62 0.97
C PRO A 478 48.52 7.86 1.87
N SER A 479 49.61 8.64 1.93
CA SER A 479 49.68 9.89 2.70
C SER A 479 48.87 11.03 2.03
N MET A 480 47.55 11.02 2.23
CA MET A 480 46.64 12.07 1.81
C MET A 480 46.54 13.22 2.86
N VAL A 481 45.95 14.34 2.46
CA VAL A 481 45.62 15.53 3.28
C VAL A 481 44.19 15.98 2.96
N LYS A 482 43.47 16.62 3.89
CA LYS A 482 42.11 17.17 3.67
C LYS A 482 42.01 18.05 2.41
N ARG A 483 43.07 18.81 2.08
CA ARG A 483 43.16 19.61 0.85
C ARG A 483 42.99 18.77 -0.41
N ASP A 484 43.52 17.55 -0.46
CA ASP A 484 43.45 16.70 -1.65
C ASP A 484 41.99 16.31 -1.97
N LEU A 485 41.14 16.23 -0.93
CA LEU A 485 39.70 15.99 -1.05
C LEU A 485 38.92 17.26 -1.39
N GLU A 486 39.33 18.42 -0.87
CA GLU A 486 38.79 19.74 -1.23
C GLU A 486 39.08 20.07 -2.70
N GLU A 487 40.32 19.84 -3.16
CA GLU A 487 40.72 19.95 -4.57
C GLU A 487 39.95 18.95 -5.44
N PHE A 488 39.74 17.71 -5.00
CA PHE A 488 38.92 16.73 -5.72
C PHE A 488 37.46 17.19 -5.88
N LEU A 489 36.84 17.72 -4.81
CA LEU A 489 35.49 18.28 -4.84
C LEU A 489 35.41 19.52 -5.76
N GLU A 490 36.42 20.40 -5.76
CA GLU A 490 36.51 21.49 -6.74
C GLU A 490 36.56 20.97 -8.18
N HIS A 491 37.28 19.87 -8.45
CA HIS A 491 37.33 19.28 -9.80
C HIS A 491 35.98 18.68 -10.21
N LEU A 492 35.25 18.00 -9.31
CA LEU A 492 33.90 17.51 -9.59
C LEU A 492 32.92 18.64 -9.92
N GLN A 493 32.95 19.73 -9.15
CA GLN A 493 32.11 20.91 -9.41
C GLN A 493 32.43 21.57 -10.75
N LYS A 494 33.73 21.72 -11.09
CA LYS A 494 34.18 22.29 -12.38
C LYS A 494 33.79 21.44 -13.59
N GLN A 495 33.60 20.13 -13.40
CA GLN A 495 33.27 19.17 -14.48
C GLN A 495 31.78 18.85 -14.58
N GLN A 496 30.92 19.51 -13.79
CA GLN A 496 29.47 19.29 -13.75
C GLN A 496 29.11 17.81 -13.50
N ALA A 497 29.74 17.21 -12.48
CA ALA A 497 29.24 15.99 -11.88
C ALA A 497 27.84 16.20 -11.27
N GLU A 498 27.09 15.12 -11.05
CA GLU A 498 25.72 15.22 -10.50
C GLU A 498 25.69 15.79 -9.08
N VAL A 499 24.60 16.49 -8.77
CA VAL A 499 24.41 17.22 -7.50
C VAL A 499 24.50 16.28 -6.31
N ASP A 500 23.83 15.13 -6.38
CA ASP A 500 23.76 14.12 -5.32
C ASP A 500 25.17 13.62 -4.93
N ILE A 501 26.01 13.31 -5.92
CA ILE A 501 27.41 12.91 -5.72
C ILE A 501 28.22 14.06 -5.10
N ILE A 502 28.03 15.29 -5.57
CA ILE A 502 28.72 16.46 -5.01
C ILE A 502 28.29 16.71 -3.56
N GLU A 503 27.00 16.53 -3.23
CA GLU A 503 26.50 16.64 -1.86
C GLU A 503 27.04 15.52 -0.96
N ASP A 504 27.12 14.29 -1.42
CA ASP A 504 27.66 13.17 -0.62
C ASP A 504 29.16 13.28 -0.39
N VAL A 505 29.93 13.73 -1.39
CA VAL A 505 31.35 14.08 -1.20
C VAL A 505 31.50 15.29 -0.26
N MET A 506 30.60 16.27 -0.34
CA MET A 506 30.58 17.41 0.59
C MET A 506 30.24 16.98 2.03
N LYS A 507 29.35 16.00 2.22
CA LYS A 507 29.08 15.39 3.54
C LYS A 507 30.36 14.76 4.11
N LEU A 508 31.11 13.98 3.32
CA LEU A 508 32.41 13.42 3.74
C LEU A 508 33.45 14.50 4.11
N VAL A 509 33.56 15.58 3.33
CA VAL A 509 34.45 16.72 3.63
C VAL A 509 34.07 17.41 4.95
N ASN A 510 32.77 17.54 5.22
CA ASN A 510 32.25 18.12 6.46
C ASN A 510 32.46 17.20 7.67
N GLU A 511 32.29 15.87 7.51
CA GLU A 511 32.53 14.90 8.58
C GLU A 511 33.98 14.90 9.06
N LEU A 512 34.97 15.05 8.15
CA LEU A 512 36.37 15.25 8.52
C LEU A 512 36.60 16.48 9.42
N SER A 513 35.80 17.53 9.25
CA SER A 513 35.86 18.72 10.12
C SER A 513 35.12 18.57 11.45
N SER A 514 34.41 17.45 11.68
CA SER A 514 33.58 17.28 12.86
C SER A 514 34.38 16.85 14.10
N PRO A 515 34.33 17.60 15.22
CA PRO A 515 35.12 17.26 16.41
C PRO A 515 34.58 16.01 17.11
N THR A 516 35.46 15.01 17.29
CA THR A 516 35.16 13.69 17.90
C THR A 516 34.22 13.79 19.10
N LYS A 517 33.32 12.80 19.30
CA LYS A 517 32.36 12.72 20.43
C LYS A 517 32.98 12.87 21.84
N GLN A 518 34.31 12.79 21.99
CA GLN A 518 35.04 13.15 23.20
C GLN A 518 35.53 14.61 23.21
N GLN A 519 36.09 15.13 22.11
CA GLN A 519 36.48 16.54 21.97
C GLN A 519 35.28 17.47 22.13
N SER A 520 34.15 17.18 21.48
CA SER A 520 32.91 17.96 21.62
C SER A 520 32.26 17.89 23.02
N LYS A 521 32.69 16.95 23.88
CA LYS A 521 32.37 16.94 25.32
C LYS A 521 33.38 17.77 26.14
N ARG A 522 34.69 17.68 25.85
CA ARG A 522 35.74 18.51 26.49
C ARG A 522 35.56 20.00 26.22
N LEU A 523 35.21 20.37 24.97
CA LEU A 523 34.94 21.74 24.52
C LEU A 523 33.75 22.43 25.21
N LYS A 524 32.97 21.71 26.03
CA LYS A 524 31.85 22.26 26.82
C LYS A 524 32.16 22.26 28.33
N ALA A 525 33.42 22.57 28.67
CA ALA A 525 33.91 22.62 30.06
C ALA A 525 33.12 23.57 30.96
N PHE A 526 32.70 24.74 30.43
CA PHE A 526 31.88 25.71 31.13
C PHE A 526 30.41 25.62 30.71
N LYS A 527 29.52 25.29 31.66
CA LYS A 527 28.08 25.43 31.49
C LYS A 527 27.50 26.19 32.68
N ASN A 528 26.73 27.25 32.40
CA ASN A 528 26.10 28.12 33.40
C ASN A 528 27.04 28.61 34.53
N GLY A 529 28.31 28.89 34.21
CA GLY A 529 29.30 29.40 35.17
C GLY A 529 29.96 28.34 36.07
N SER A 530 29.58 27.06 35.94
CA SER A 530 30.27 25.95 36.59
C SER A 530 31.26 25.27 35.64
N VAL A 531 32.39 24.81 36.17
CA VAL A 531 33.29 23.88 35.48
C VAL A 531 32.75 22.47 35.69
N HIS A 532 32.38 21.78 34.61
CA HIS A 532 32.01 20.37 34.72
C HIS A 532 33.26 19.54 35.04
N GLU A 533 33.25 18.85 36.19
CA GLU A 533 34.33 17.94 36.62
C GLU A 533 34.67 16.91 35.55
N ALA A 534 33.68 16.41 34.79
CA ALA A 534 33.87 15.49 33.67
C ALA A 534 34.75 16.03 32.51
N ALA A 535 34.97 17.35 32.41
CA ALA A 535 35.91 17.94 31.45
C ALA A 535 37.38 17.85 31.90
N LEU A 536 37.62 17.67 33.20
CA LEU A 536 38.96 17.51 33.80
C LEU A 536 39.24 16.04 34.21
N GLY A 537 38.22 15.35 34.73
CA GLY A 537 38.29 14.15 35.55
C GLY A 537 38.58 12.80 34.86
N ARG A 538 39.15 12.80 33.65
CA ARG A 538 39.71 11.57 33.03
C ARG A 538 41.06 11.75 32.33
N SER A 539 41.55 12.98 32.16
CA SER A 539 42.81 13.23 31.44
C SER A 539 43.50 14.52 31.89
N GLY A 540 43.44 14.87 33.18
CA GLY A 540 44.06 16.09 33.73
C GLY A 540 45.55 16.27 33.39
N LEU A 541 46.26 15.17 33.13
CA LEU A 541 47.63 15.13 32.61
C LEU A 541 47.77 15.79 31.22
N MET A 542 46.84 15.48 30.30
CA MET A 542 46.93 15.84 28.87
C MET A 542 46.52 17.30 28.61
N ILE A 543 45.82 17.93 29.57
CA ILE A 543 45.33 19.32 29.47
C ILE A 543 46.48 20.34 29.33
N ARG A 544 47.70 19.97 29.73
CA ARG A 544 48.86 20.86 29.69
C ARG A 544 49.51 21.02 28.31
N GLY A 545 49.25 20.10 27.37
CA GLY A 545 49.77 20.14 26.00
C GLY A 545 48.70 20.37 24.93
N ASP A 546 47.42 20.42 25.30
CA ASP A 546 46.29 20.65 24.41
C ASP A 546 46.08 22.17 24.18
N ASP A 547 46.96 22.76 23.35
CA ASP A 547 46.94 24.21 23.03
C ASP A 547 45.61 24.67 22.42
N GLU A 548 44.89 23.79 21.71
CA GLU A 548 43.57 24.09 21.16
C GLU A 548 42.50 24.18 22.26
N LEU A 549 42.50 23.24 23.20
CA LEU A 549 41.67 23.32 24.41
C LEU A 549 42.02 24.56 25.23
N LEU A 550 43.31 24.85 25.47
CA LEU A 550 43.75 26.05 26.19
C LEU A 550 43.25 27.34 25.51
N ARG A 551 43.34 27.42 24.17
CA ARG A 551 42.83 28.55 23.39
C ARG A 551 41.31 28.68 23.48
N SER A 552 40.57 27.58 23.43
CA SER A 552 39.11 27.59 23.59
C SER A 552 38.68 28.08 24.99
N LEU A 553 39.41 27.70 26.03
CA LEU A 553 39.17 28.18 27.41
C LEU A 553 39.54 29.66 27.58
N GLN A 554 40.58 30.16 26.88
CA GLN A 554 40.91 31.59 26.85
C GLN A 554 39.82 32.42 26.16
N ASP A 555 39.31 31.93 25.01
CA ASP A 555 38.20 32.56 24.30
C ASP A 555 36.93 32.61 25.15
N ASP A 556 36.53 31.51 25.78
CA ASP A 556 35.35 31.47 26.65
C ASP A 556 35.52 32.29 27.94
N LYS A 557 36.73 32.34 28.51
CA LYS A 557 37.09 33.30 29.57
C LYS A 557 36.88 34.73 29.08
N SER A 558 37.34 35.10 27.89
CA SER A 558 37.16 36.46 27.36
C SER A 558 35.68 36.82 27.15
N LYS A 559 34.86 35.86 26.69
CA LYS A 559 33.40 36.01 26.53
C LYS A 559 32.71 36.19 27.89
N LEU A 560 33.15 35.47 28.92
CA LEU A 560 32.65 35.61 30.30
C LEU A 560 33.07 36.95 30.92
N GLU A 561 34.33 37.38 30.74
CA GLU A 561 34.79 38.70 31.18
C GLU A 561 34.02 39.84 30.51
N ASN A 562 33.72 39.73 29.21
CA ASN A 562 32.94 40.74 28.49
C ASN A 562 31.48 40.78 28.95
N LYS A 563 30.89 39.62 29.29
CA LYS A 563 29.57 39.55 29.97
C LYS A 563 29.61 40.17 31.36
N LEU A 564 30.68 39.92 32.13
CA LEU A 564 30.89 40.53 33.45
C LEU A 564 31.03 42.05 33.36
N LYS A 565 31.92 42.58 32.52
CA LYS A 565 32.09 44.03 32.25
C LYS A 565 30.77 44.67 31.81
N THR A 566 29.96 43.97 31.00
CA THR A 566 28.64 44.43 30.58
C THR A 566 27.67 44.49 31.76
N ALA A 567 27.64 43.46 32.62
CA ALA A 567 26.84 43.41 33.84
C ALA A 567 27.26 44.50 34.84
N GLU A 568 28.56 44.69 35.09
CA GLU A 568 29.11 45.79 35.88
C GLU A 568 28.69 47.16 35.34
N SER A 569 28.74 47.37 34.01
CA SER A 569 28.26 48.62 33.38
C SER A 569 26.75 48.85 33.52
N ARG A 570 25.98 47.77 33.74
CA ARG A 570 24.54 47.80 33.98
C ARG A 570 24.24 48.04 35.46
N VAL A 571 25.01 47.42 36.36
CA VAL A 571 24.98 47.68 37.81
C VAL A 571 25.32 49.15 38.06
N ARG A 572 26.43 49.69 37.54
CA ARG A 572 26.76 51.13 37.65
C ARG A 572 25.68 52.05 37.11
N ARG A 573 25.02 51.69 36.00
CA ARG A 573 23.87 52.49 35.49
C ARG A 573 22.63 52.40 36.38
N LEU A 574 22.41 51.28 37.07
CA LEU A 574 21.34 51.14 38.05
C LEU A 574 21.67 51.86 39.36
N GLU A 575 22.94 51.87 39.78
CA GLU A 575 23.46 52.66 40.90
C GLU A 575 23.35 54.17 40.60
N ASP A 576 23.77 54.63 39.41
CA ASP A 576 23.58 56.02 38.95
C ASP A 576 22.10 56.43 38.94
N LEU A 577 21.20 55.55 38.48
CA LEU A 577 19.77 55.80 38.49
C LEU A 577 19.20 55.84 39.92
N LEU A 578 19.63 54.93 40.81
CA LEU A 578 19.26 54.93 42.21
C LEU A 578 19.73 56.21 42.92
N HIS A 579 20.98 56.63 42.68
CA HIS A 579 21.53 57.88 43.22
C HIS A 579 20.75 59.09 42.69
N ARG A 580 20.46 59.17 41.39
CA ARG A 580 19.61 60.24 40.81
C ARG A 580 18.19 60.25 41.38
N GLN A 581 17.55 59.09 41.54
CA GLN A 581 16.21 58.97 42.11
C GLN A 581 16.18 59.36 43.60
N SER A 582 17.22 58.99 44.36
CA SER A 582 17.38 59.41 45.76
C SER A 582 17.60 60.92 45.91
N ALA A 583 18.32 61.55 44.96
CA ALA A 583 18.54 63.00 44.94
C ALA A 583 17.32 63.81 44.50
N ALA A 584 16.48 63.26 43.61
CA ALA A 584 15.28 63.93 43.10
C ALA A 584 14.10 63.99 44.10
N SER A 585 14.19 63.31 45.24
CA SER A 585 13.06 63.06 46.14
C SER A 585 12.92 64.08 47.28
N ARG A 586 12.79 65.37 46.96
CA ARG A 586 12.30 66.42 47.89
C ARG A 586 11.32 67.39 47.19
N PRO A 587 10.02 67.41 47.55
CA PRO A 587 9.00 68.18 46.84
C PRO A 587 8.91 69.65 47.29
N GLY A 588 8.46 70.54 46.38
CA GLY A 588 8.47 72.00 46.60
C GLY A 588 7.49 72.82 45.76
N ILE A 589 6.19 72.49 45.82
CA ILE A 589 5.01 73.38 45.59
C ILE A 589 4.92 74.16 44.25
N GLY A 590 3.84 73.90 43.50
CA GLY A 590 3.10 74.94 42.76
C GLY A 590 3.10 74.86 41.23
N GLY A 591 1.91 74.75 40.64
CA GLY A 591 1.68 74.78 39.19
C GLY A 591 0.46 73.95 38.80
N LEU A 592 -0.54 74.55 38.13
CA LEU A 592 -1.81 73.90 37.78
C LEU A 592 -2.11 74.14 36.28
N PHE A 593 -2.79 73.16 35.66
CA PHE A 593 -3.08 73.07 34.22
C PHE A 593 -1.86 72.83 33.32
N GLY A 594 -2.12 72.31 32.13
CA GLY A 594 -1.13 72.09 31.07
C GLY A 594 -1.81 71.90 29.72
N HIS A 595 -1.02 71.77 28.66
CA HIS A 595 -1.48 71.22 27.38
C HIS A 595 -0.33 70.54 26.63
N GLU A 596 -0.68 69.85 25.55
CA GLU A 596 0.23 69.05 24.71
C GLU A 596 1.26 69.86 23.88
N ARG A 597 2.11 69.07 23.20
CA ARG A 597 2.56 69.21 21.79
C ARG A 597 3.86 69.97 21.44
N ASN A 598 4.80 69.11 21.01
CA ASN A 598 5.51 69.16 19.73
C ASN A 598 6.91 69.81 19.61
N ASP A 599 7.58 69.34 18.56
CA ASP A 599 8.70 69.95 17.83
C ASP A 599 10.12 69.91 18.46
N SER A 600 11.21 69.78 17.70
CA SER A 600 11.36 69.75 16.22
C SER A 600 12.67 69.08 15.71
N THR A 601 12.99 69.27 14.42
CA THR A 601 14.28 69.06 13.69
C THR A 601 14.57 67.64 13.14
N ASN A 602 15.15 67.45 11.92
CA ASN A 602 15.36 68.35 10.76
C ASN A 602 15.75 67.60 9.44
N SER A 603 15.57 68.25 8.27
CA SER A 603 16.62 68.56 7.24
C SER A 603 16.27 68.37 5.73
N VAL A 604 16.67 69.35 4.88
CA VAL A 604 16.81 69.37 3.37
C VAL A 604 15.53 69.30 2.44
N ARG A 605 14.97 70.44 1.94
CA ARG A 605 14.83 70.96 0.51
C ARG A 605 14.04 70.11 -0.55
N SER A 606 13.48 70.54 -1.72
CA SER A 606 13.32 71.77 -2.58
C SER A 606 12.33 71.45 -3.77
N THR A 607 11.75 72.26 -4.71
CA THR A 607 11.38 73.69 -4.98
C THR A 607 10.60 73.84 -6.34
N ALA A 608 9.83 74.95 -6.60
CA ALA A 608 9.31 75.48 -7.92
C ALA A 608 8.07 74.78 -8.60
N THR A 609 7.23 75.26 -9.58
CA THR A 609 6.75 76.53 -10.29
C THR A 609 5.64 76.12 -11.34
N VAL A 610 4.71 76.86 -12.03
CA VAL A 610 4.09 78.24 -12.10
C VAL A 610 2.79 78.22 -13.03
N ASP A 611 2.01 79.32 -13.10
CA ASP A 611 0.60 79.54 -13.61
C ASP A 611 0.45 80.03 -15.12
N ASP A 612 -0.66 80.45 -15.81
CA ASP A 612 -2.09 80.87 -15.61
C ASP A 612 -2.85 81.04 -17.01
N HIS A 613 -4.12 81.54 -17.06
CA HIS A 613 -4.95 82.13 -18.19
C HIS A 613 -5.83 81.23 -19.14
N ARG A 614 -6.92 81.69 -19.85
CA ARG A 614 -8.20 82.43 -19.49
C ARG A 614 -9.13 82.82 -20.70
N ARG A 615 -10.47 82.99 -20.47
CA ARG A 615 -11.52 83.86 -21.16
C ARG A 615 -12.50 83.32 -22.26
N SER A 616 -13.48 84.16 -22.72
CA SER A 616 -14.86 83.81 -23.21
C SER A 616 -15.65 84.93 -23.98
N ALA A 617 -16.76 84.62 -24.72
CA ALA A 617 -18.07 85.37 -24.92
C ALA A 617 -18.66 85.59 -26.37
N GLY A 618 -20.01 85.65 -26.53
CA GLY A 618 -20.78 86.06 -27.76
C GLY A 618 -22.30 85.70 -27.76
N ASN A 619 -23.22 86.43 -28.47
CA ASN A 619 -24.70 86.21 -28.37
C ASN A 619 -25.60 86.82 -29.52
N SER A 620 -26.89 86.39 -29.60
CA SER A 620 -28.09 87.06 -30.16
C SER A 620 -28.48 87.00 -31.66
N GLU A 621 -29.02 85.86 -32.15
CA GLU A 621 -29.80 85.81 -33.42
C GLU A 621 -31.05 84.88 -33.41
N ALA A 622 -31.00 83.74 -32.71
CA ALA A 622 -31.98 82.65 -32.84
C ALA A 622 -33.46 82.94 -32.43
N LEU A 623 -33.77 84.10 -31.85
CA LEU A 623 -35.12 84.39 -31.31
C LEU A 623 -36.23 84.41 -32.38
N LEU A 624 -35.93 84.80 -33.63
CA LEU A 624 -36.92 84.81 -34.72
C LEU A 624 -37.32 83.40 -35.16
N GLN A 625 -36.41 82.42 -35.02
CA GLN A 625 -36.65 81.02 -35.36
C GLN A 625 -37.71 80.37 -34.45
N ARG A 626 -37.93 80.94 -33.25
CA ARG A 626 -38.84 80.40 -32.24
C ARG A 626 -40.33 80.53 -32.61
N ILE A 627 -40.70 81.50 -33.45
CA ILE A 627 -42.12 81.75 -33.78
C ILE A 627 -42.66 80.68 -34.73
N GLN A 628 -41.92 80.35 -35.80
CA GLN A 628 -42.30 79.32 -36.77
C GLN A 628 -42.34 77.90 -36.15
N GLN A 629 -41.65 77.69 -35.03
CA GLN A 629 -41.64 76.42 -34.29
C GLN A 629 -43.01 76.10 -33.65
N LEU A 630 -43.74 77.13 -33.16
CA LEU A 630 -44.97 76.96 -32.38
C LEU A 630 -46.15 76.42 -33.21
N GLU A 631 -46.20 76.67 -34.51
CA GLU A 631 -47.26 76.15 -35.39
C GLU A 631 -47.10 74.64 -35.62
N GLY A 632 -45.87 74.11 -35.56
CA GLY A 632 -45.61 72.67 -35.55
C GLY A 632 -46.02 71.98 -34.24
N GLU A 633 -45.84 72.65 -33.10
CA GLU A 633 -46.15 72.11 -31.77
C GLU A 633 -47.65 71.76 -31.60
N LEU A 634 -48.57 72.45 -32.32
CA LEU A 634 -50.01 72.23 -32.21
C LEU A 634 -50.47 70.90 -32.87
N ASN A 635 -49.87 70.54 -34.01
CA ASN A 635 -50.10 69.21 -34.62
C ASN A 635 -49.39 68.10 -33.85
N ALA A 636 -48.21 68.37 -33.27
CA ALA A 636 -47.48 67.40 -32.46
C ALA A 636 -48.26 66.94 -31.22
N ARG A 637 -48.99 67.85 -30.55
CA ARG A 637 -49.79 67.52 -29.35
C ARG A 637 -50.78 66.37 -29.55
N ARG A 638 -51.50 66.33 -30.69
CA ARG A 638 -52.47 65.25 -30.98
C ARG A 638 -51.83 63.87 -31.19
N ALA A 639 -50.54 63.81 -31.54
CA ALA A 639 -49.78 62.56 -31.55
C ALA A 639 -49.16 62.25 -30.16
N SER A 640 -48.77 63.29 -29.42
CA SER A 640 -48.22 63.20 -28.06
C SER A 640 -49.18 62.49 -27.11
N ASP A 641 -50.46 62.89 -27.09
CA ASP A 641 -51.45 62.39 -26.13
C ASP A 641 -51.68 60.86 -26.24
N GLN A 642 -51.55 60.29 -27.46
CA GLN A 642 -51.64 58.83 -27.68
C GLN A 642 -50.32 58.11 -27.37
N SER A 643 -49.18 58.74 -27.67
CA SER A 643 -47.85 58.21 -27.35
C SER A 643 -47.62 58.10 -25.84
N GLU A 644 -47.98 59.16 -25.09
CA GLU A 644 -47.76 59.25 -23.65
C GLU A 644 -48.59 58.22 -22.85
N ALA A 645 -49.78 57.88 -23.35
CA ALA A 645 -50.62 56.82 -22.78
C ALA A 645 -49.99 55.42 -22.92
N LEU A 646 -49.35 55.13 -24.07
CA LEU A 646 -48.63 53.87 -24.29
C LEU A 646 -47.32 53.83 -23.50
N ALA A 647 -46.55 54.93 -23.48
CA ALA A 647 -45.29 55.02 -22.73
C ALA A 647 -45.49 54.72 -21.23
N LYS A 648 -46.52 55.31 -20.59
CA LYS A 648 -46.86 55.04 -19.18
C LYS A 648 -47.23 53.58 -18.94
N ARG A 649 -47.83 52.89 -19.92
CA ARG A 649 -48.19 51.48 -19.80
C ARG A 649 -46.99 50.55 -19.92
N VAL A 650 -46.02 50.89 -20.77
CA VAL A 650 -44.73 50.18 -20.88
C VAL A 650 -43.91 50.37 -19.61
N GLN A 651 -43.71 51.61 -19.17
CA GLN A 651 -42.95 51.95 -17.96
C GLN A 651 -43.49 51.25 -16.69
N GLN A 652 -44.81 51.08 -16.58
CA GLN A 652 -45.40 50.32 -15.47
C GLN A 652 -45.00 48.83 -15.51
N LEU A 653 -45.05 48.20 -16.68
CA LEU A 653 -44.68 46.77 -16.85
C LEU A 653 -43.18 46.54 -16.65
N GLU A 654 -42.33 47.47 -17.09
CA GLU A 654 -40.88 47.46 -16.83
C GLU A 654 -40.61 47.49 -15.31
N SER A 655 -41.27 48.37 -14.57
CA SER A 655 -41.11 48.46 -13.11
C SER A 655 -41.60 47.22 -12.34
N GLU A 656 -42.60 46.49 -12.85
CA GLU A 656 -43.03 45.21 -12.27
C GLU A 656 -42.03 44.08 -12.59
N LEU A 657 -41.34 44.16 -13.73
CA LEU A 657 -40.33 43.16 -14.13
C LEU A 657 -39.03 43.33 -13.32
N GLU A 658 -38.48 44.55 -13.22
CA GLU A 658 -37.31 44.85 -12.39
C GLU A 658 -37.54 44.44 -10.92
N LYS A 659 -38.75 44.69 -10.39
CA LYS A 659 -39.10 44.36 -9.01
C LYS A 659 -39.22 42.85 -8.75
N ARG A 660 -39.51 42.05 -9.78
CA ARG A 660 -39.46 40.58 -9.70
C ARG A 660 -38.03 40.05 -9.83
N GLN A 661 -37.23 40.61 -10.74
CA GLN A 661 -35.83 40.21 -10.93
C GLN A 661 -35.00 40.49 -9.67
N SER A 662 -35.05 41.73 -9.14
CA SER A 662 -34.35 42.11 -7.91
C SER A 662 -34.78 41.32 -6.67
N SER A 663 -36.02 40.83 -6.60
CA SER A 663 -36.48 39.94 -5.52
C SER A 663 -35.85 38.56 -5.61
N ASN A 664 -35.78 37.97 -6.82
CA ASN A 664 -35.12 36.68 -7.04
C ASN A 664 -33.61 36.77 -6.80
N ASP A 665 -32.95 37.82 -7.30
CA ASP A 665 -31.51 38.00 -7.17
C ASP A 665 -31.10 38.13 -5.69
N ALA A 666 -31.91 38.79 -4.86
CA ALA A 666 -31.68 38.88 -3.41
C ALA A 666 -31.78 37.52 -2.70
N GLU A 667 -32.78 36.70 -3.05
CA GLU A 667 -32.94 35.35 -2.48
C GLU A 667 -31.80 34.40 -2.92
N VAL A 668 -31.40 34.48 -4.19
CA VAL A 668 -30.24 33.74 -4.73
C VAL A 668 -28.93 34.17 -4.04
N GLN A 669 -28.69 35.47 -3.85
CA GLN A 669 -27.50 35.97 -3.14
C GLN A 669 -27.45 35.50 -1.68
N GLN A 670 -28.60 35.49 -0.97
CA GLN A 670 -28.66 34.93 0.39
C GLN A 670 -28.36 33.42 0.41
N ARG A 671 -28.86 32.66 -0.57
CA ARG A 671 -28.56 31.22 -0.67
C ARG A 671 -27.08 30.97 -0.99
N ILE A 672 -26.45 31.80 -1.84
CA ILE A 672 -25.01 31.73 -2.13
C ILE A 672 -24.19 31.99 -0.87
N GLN A 673 -24.42 33.10 -0.16
CA GLN A 673 -23.68 33.43 1.08
C GLN A 673 -23.81 32.35 2.15
N HIS A 674 -24.98 31.73 2.28
CA HIS A 674 -25.19 30.61 3.19
C HIS A 674 -24.36 29.38 2.77
N LEU A 675 -24.37 29.00 1.49
CA LEU A 675 -23.57 27.89 0.96
C LEU A 675 -22.06 28.14 1.06
N GLU A 676 -21.61 29.39 0.87
CA GLU A 676 -20.22 29.81 1.09
C GLU A 676 -19.80 29.66 2.56
N SER A 677 -20.70 29.97 3.50
CA SER A 677 -20.45 29.77 4.94
C SER A 677 -20.34 28.28 5.32
N GLU A 678 -21.20 27.42 4.75
CA GLU A 678 -21.15 25.97 4.94
C GLU A 678 -19.88 25.36 4.33
N LEU A 679 -19.51 25.80 3.11
CA LEU A 679 -18.30 25.36 2.42
C LEU A 679 -17.01 25.73 3.17
N ASN A 680 -16.95 26.90 3.80
CA ASN A 680 -15.80 27.27 4.63
C ASN A 680 -15.75 26.48 5.94
N ALA A 681 -16.89 26.26 6.60
CA ALA A 681 -16.95 25.42 7.80
C ALA A 681 -16.53 23.96 7.51
N GLU A 682 -16.89 23.41 6.34
CA GLU A 682 -16.47 22.05 5.97
C GLU A 682 -14.99 21.98 5.56
N LYS A 683 -14.44 23.01 4.93
CA LYS A 683 -12.99 23.13 4.71
C LYS A 683 -12.22 23.15 6.03
N GLU A 684 -12.65 23.93 7.01
CA GLU A 684 -12.00 23.97 8.33
C GLU A 684 -12.00 22.59 8.99
N LYS A 685 -13.14 21.87 9.01
CA LYS A 685 -13.20 20.47 9.46
C LYS A 685 -12.25 19.57 8.69
N SER A 686 -12.20 19.68 7.36
CA SER A 686 -11.30 18.89 6.52
C SER A 686 -9.83 19.10 6.89
N THR A 687 -9.40 20.35 7.09
CA THR A 687 -8.02 20.64 7.54
C THR A 687 -7.73 20.15 8.95
N ALA A 688 -8.74 20.12 9.83
CA ALA A 688 -8.61 19.55 11.17
C ALA A 688 -8.46 18.02 11.13
N PHE A 689 -9.24 17.32 10.30
CA PHE A 689 -9.10 15.87 10.09
C PHE A 689 -7.78 15.51 9.41
N GLU A 690 -7.34 16.25 8.40
CA GLU A 690 -6.04 16.07 7.74
C GLU A 690 -4.88 16.21 8.74
N LYS A 691 -4.96 17.19 9.63
CA LYS A 691 -3.98 17.39 10.70
C LYS A 691 -4.00 16.28 11.76
N ASP A 692 -5.18 15.80 12.16
CA ASP A 692 -5.30 14.67 13.11
C ASP A 692 -4.79 13.36 12.50
N LEU A 693 -5.09 13.12 11.21
CA LEU A 693 -4.51 12.00 10.44
C LEU A 693 -2.99 12.10 10.35
N SER A 694 -2.42 13.28 10.12
CA SER A 694 -0.96 13.50 10.12
C SER A 694 -0.31 13.20 11.48
N VAL A 695 -0.92 13.65 12.58
CA VAL A 695 -0.47 13.35 13.96
C VAL A 695 -0.61 11.85 14.27
N ARG A 696 -1.66 11.20 13.75
CA ARG A 696 -1.88 9.76 13.93
C ARG A 696 -0.94 8.89 13.08
N ALA A 697 -0.52 9.38 11.91
CA ALA A 697 0.50 8.73 11.09
C ALA A 697 1.86 8.78 11.77
N THR A 698 2.33 9.96 12.21
CA THR A 698 3.61 10.05 12.94
C THR A 698 3.61 9.23 14.23
N ALA A 699 2.50 9.21 14.98
CA ALA A 699 2.35 8.35 16.16
C ALA A 699 2.30 6.84 15.85
N HIS A 700 1.92 6.44 14.65
CA HIS A 700 1.99 5.05 14.19
C HIS A 700 3.43 4.67 13.82
N ASP A 701 4.14 5.55 13.14
CA ASP A 701 5.54 5.32 12.74
C ASP A 701 6.47 5.29 13.97
N ASP A 702 6.25 6.18 14.95
CA ASP A 702 6.89 6.16 16.28
C ASP A 702 6.72 4.82 17.04
N VAL A 703 5.63 4.09 16.78
CA VAL A 703 5.34 2.77 17.36
C VAL A 703 5.94 1.64 16.53
N LYS A 704 5.94 1.77 15.19
CA LYS A 704 6.58 0.84 14.26
C LYS A 704 8.09 0.78 14.49
N ASP A 705 8.75 1.93 14.60
CA ASP A 705 10.19 2.01 14.80
C ASP A 705 10.61 1.36 16.13
N ARG A 706 9.87 1.61 17.22
CA ARG A 706 10.09 0.93 18.51
C ARG A 706 9.85 -0.59 18.45
N MET A 707 8.93 -1.05 17.60
CA MET A 707 8.71 -2.47 17.36
C MET A 707 9.87 -3.09 16.56
N GLU A 708 10.48 -2.35 15.63
CA GLU A 708 11.64 -2.78 14.87
C GLU A 708 12.91 -2.81 15.75
N GLU A 709 13.13 -1.79 16.61
CA GLU A 709 14.16 -1.83 17.67
C GLU A 709 14.00 -3.03 18.62
N ALA A 710 12.76 -3.30 19.07
CA ALA A 710 12.45 -4.44 19.94
C ALA A 710 12.69 -5.80 19.24
N ASN A 711 12.49 -5.86 17.92
CA ASN A 711 12.79 -7.06 17.13
C ASN A 711 14.29 -7.23 16.85
N SER A 712 15.05 -6.15 16.60
CA SER A 712 16.52 -6.20 16.46
C SER A 712 17.18 -6.66 17.76
N THR A 713 16.86 -6.01 18.88
CA THR A 713 17.40 -6.38 20.19
C THR A 713 17.03 -7.82 20.59
N LYS A 714 15.81 -8.28 20.28
CA LYS A 714 15.43 -9.69 20.44
C LYS A 714 16.25 -10.63 19.55
N LYS A 715 16.52 -10.27 18.30
CA LYS A 715 17.35 -11.05 17.38
C LYS A 715 18.79 -11.14 17.89
N GLU A 716 19.40 -10.02 18.27
CA GLU A 716 20.74 -9.94 18.86
C GLU A 716 20.85 -10.80 20.13
N LEU A 717 19.83 -10.79 21.00
CA LEU A 717 19.79 -11.64 22.19
C LEU A 717 19.71 -13.15 21.83
N LEU A 718 18.94 -13.52 20.80
CA LEU A 718 18.88 -14.91 20.33
C LEU A 718 20.21 -15.37 19.72
N GLU A 719 20.83 -14.55 18.86
CA GLU A 719 22.14 -14.86 18.26
C GLU A 719 23.25 -15.00 19.32
N ASN A 720 23.24 -14.16 20.37
CA ASN A 720 24.12 -14.33 21.53
C ASN A 720 23.84 -15.62 22.32
N MET A 721 22.57 -16.01 22.53
CA MET A 721 22.25 -17.27 23.18
C MET A 721 22.65 -18.49 22.34
N GLU A 722 22.53 -18.43 21.01
CA GLU A 722 22.99 -19.50 20.11
C GLU A 722 24.52 -19.59 20.01
N ALA A 723 25.23 -18.47 20.15
CA ALA A 723 26.70 -18.47 20.26
C ALA A 723 27.15 -19.13 21.57
N LEU A 724 26.58 -18.71 22.70
CA LEU A 724 26.89 -19.24 24.03
C LEU A 724 26.50 -20.73 24.19
N GLN A 725 25.45 -21.19 23.50
CA GLN A 725 25.14 -22.63 23.39
C GLN A 725 26.18 -23.41 22.58
N ARG A 726 26.73 -22.83 21.51
CA ARG A 726 27.82 -23.46 20.73
C ARG A 726 29.10 -23.56 21.54
N GLU A 727 29.49 -22.49 22.23
CA GLU A 727 30.66 -22.46 23.13
C GLU A 727 30.56 -23.56 24.20
N PHE A 728 29.45 -23.68 24.93
CA PHE A 728 29.27 -24.76 25.92
C PHE A 728 29.28 -26.17 25.31
N VAL A 729 28.83 -26.35 24.06
CA VAL A 729 28.92 -27.64 23.36
C VAL A 729 30.36 -27.97 22.93
N GLU A 730 31.16 -26.97 22.61
CA GLU A 730 32.58 -27.12 22.25
C GLU A 730 33.46 -27.33 23.49
N GLU A 731 33.27 -26.56 24.56
CA GLU A 731 33.89 -26.81 25.87
C GLU A 731 33.59 -28.23 26.36
N ARG A 732 32.31 -28.65 26.31
CA ARG A 732 31.91 -30.00 26.72
C ARG A 732 32.60 -31.08 25.89
N LYS A 733 32.71 -30.91 24.56
CA LYS A 733 33.44 -31.86 23.70
C LYS A 733 34.93 -31.90 24.04
N SER A 734 35.52 -30.75 24.36
CA SER A 734 36.92 -30.65 24.79
C SER A 734 37.15 -31.47 26.07
N LEU A 735 36.34 -31.22 27.10
CA LEU A 735 36.38 -31.94 28.38
C LEU A 735 36.08 -33.43 28.23
N GLU A 736 35.10 -33.83 27.40
CA GLU A 736 34.82 -35.25 27.11
C GLU A 736 35.98 -35.94 26.37
N ASN A 737 36.81 -35.20 25.62
CA ASN A 737 37.99 -35.75 24.97
C ASN A 737 39.20 -35.78 25.91
N GLU A 738 39.39 -34.77 26.76
CA GLU A 738 40.41 -34.77 27.82
C GLU A 738 40.18 -35.92 28.80
N ILE A 739 38.93 -36.15 29.23
CA ILE A 739 38.57 -37.30 30.07
C ILE A 739 38.87 -38.65 29.39
N LYS A 740 38.71 -38.76 28.06
CA LYS A 740 39.11 -39.98 27.33
C LYS A 740 40.63 -40.12 27.27
N GLY A 741 41.36 -39.05 27.01
CA GLY A 741 42.83 -39.04 27.01
C GLY A 741 43.41 -39.43 28.37
N LEU A 742 42.87 -38.88 29.45
CA LEU A 742 43.25 -39.24 30.82
C LEU A 742 42.90 -40.68 31.17
N LYS A 743 41.76 -41.22 30.68
CA LYS A 743 41.42 -42.64 30.87
C LYS A 743 42.35 -43.58 30.12
N ALA A 744 42.62 -43.32 28.84
CA ALA A 744 43.60 -44.08 28.08
C ALA A 744 44.99 -44.00 28.72
N ARG A 745 45.36 -42.85 29.30
CA ARG A 745 46.62 -42.70 30.03
C ARG A 745 46.67 -43.45 31.36
N ILE A 746 45.52 -43.69 32.00
CA ILE A 746 45.43 -44.57 33.17
C ILE A 746 45.53 -46.03 32.72
N GLU A 747 44.80 -46.43 31.68
CA GLU A 747 44.83 -47.75 31.06
C GLU A 747 46.26 -48.13 30.61
N ASP A 748 46.98 -47.23 29.90
CA ASP A 748 48.42 -47.34 29.60
C ASP A 748 49.25 -47.70 30.86
N THR A 749 49.01 -47.01 31.98
CA THR A 749 49.79 -47.19 33.22
C THR A 749 49.35 -48.40 34.05
N GLU A 750 48.10 -48.84 33.93
CA GLU A 750 47.61 -50.07 34.54
C GLU A 750 48.20 -51.28 33.80
N ASP A 751 48.23 -51.25 32.46
CA ASP A 751 48.95 -52.21 31.61
C ASP A 751 50.46 -52.21 31.90
N GLU A 752 51.12 -51.05 32.03
CA GLU A 752 52.53 -50.97 32.43
C GLU A 752 52.78 -51.62 33.82
N ILE A 753 51.84 -51.50 34.77
CA ILE A 753 51.95 -52.10 36.11
C ILE A 753 51.70 -53.62 36.09
N GLU A 754 50.76 -54.13 35.29
CA GLU A 754 50.54 -55.59 35.18
C GLU A 754 51.68 -56.35 34.48
N ASN A 755 52.60 -55.63 33.80
CA ASN A 755 53.77 -56.20 33.14
C ASN A 755 55.07 -56.18 33.99
N PHE A 756 55.00 -55.89 35.30
CA PHE A 756 56.15 -55.83 36.24
C PHE A 756 56.11 -56.89 37.37
#